data_AF-A0A669C0U8-F1
#
_entry.id   AF-A0A669C0U8-F1
#
_cell.length_a   1.000
_cell.length_b   1.000
_cell.length_c   1.000
_cell.angle_alpha   90.00
_cell.angle_beta   90.00
_cell.angle_gamma   90.00
#
_symmetry.space_group_name_H-M   'P 1'
#
loop_
_entity.id
_entity.type
_entity.pdbx_description
1 polymer ?
#
loop_
_entity_poly.entity_id
_entity_poly.type
_entity_poly.pdbx_seq_one_letter_code
_entity_poly.pdbx_strand_id
1 'polypeptide(L)'
;QTQRHLYWAVLLLFCVVTCVSGMRREYFLKIEEVSWNYAPTGRNIIQNRSIQDDEEASIFLKSGPQRIGSTYKKAVYKQYSDATYRTEVTKAEWLGYLGPLLMAEEGDTLIVHLKNTASRPYSAHPHGLNYTKGNEGALYPDGTGPELKRDDSVAPGQTVTYEWTLAESHGPTSHDSNCMTRFYHSHVSPPKDINSGLIGPLIVCKRGTLDLHGDSSGDYQYALLFMVSDENFSWYLDENIRTYITNPARNLKEDEDFIESNKMHGINGLLYGNLRGLSMCQGNKIQWHLFALGNEVDMHSVHFHGQILTTMNHHTDTISLFPASSTTAEMVADNPGHWLLTCSVNDHLMAGMQALFEIKKCFPNVHKPRPHGELRQYFIAAEEEVWDYAPTVPTDGTAETFVTRGQNRIGSRYKKVRYVEYTDNTFMTKILRSPEEQHLGILGPVLKAEEKDTIRVVFKNKASRPYTIQPHGVQYSVEQDGVVTPPPAALVRPGMVHIYEWMVPVGAGPVEGEADCLTYLYYSAVDPVKDTSSGLVGPLLICRPKSLKKGVQKNYNKEFHLMATVFDENLSWYLDDNIRTFTTAPNTVNKEDEGFIESNKMHAINGFVYNNLPGLTMCKGDKVSWHLSGLGSETDIISLYFQGNRFIYEQNRRDTISVFPHISHTVTMEPDSMGQFEVVSATVNHYRNGMRANYTVEKCSILHRQSEMMLHSKTYYIAAMEIDWDYAPNRTWEVEMFLKSKEKVPAPIFLDKQGGFIGSRYKKVVYRQFTSDKFTKQVERTADMEHLGIVGPMIHANVGDKVKVVFKNMATRPYSIHAHGVKTENPSVHQTQPGEIHTYTWYVNKNTGPTTEQEECSVSAYYSTVDVAKDLYSGLIGPLVVCRRLYIYDCCLNYRYLDENIRAQIRNPRPNLKDDEDFIESNKMHAINGYVYGNLNGLNMEVGDKVYWYLMGMGNEVDIHTAHWHGHSLGGGAHRADVYELFPATFQTVKMRPQYPGTWLLHCHVTDHIKAGMEAMYTVTEKLTVHVCVEGMGHPESTVQLWPSQLFSLCSNSLCGLQATGFPCLKS
;
A
#
# COMPACT_ATOMS: atom_id res chain seq x y z
N GLN A 1 -68.31 -9.09 -28.34
CA GLN A 1 -66.90 -9.43 -28.61
C GLN A 1 -66.03 -8.21 -28.31
N THR A 2 -66.15 -7.66 -27.09
CA THR A 2 -65.90 -6.23 -26.84
C THR A 2 -65.42 -5.94 -25.41
N GLN A 3 -64.85 -6.95 -24.74
CA GLN A 3 -64.33 -6.85 -23.36
C GLN A 3 -62.92 -7.44 -23.16
N ARG A 4 -62.35 -8.14 -24.16
CA ARG A 4 -60.98 -8.69 -24.08
C ARG A 4 -59.88 -7.72 -24.53
N HIS A 5 -60.21 -6.72 -25.36
CA HIS A 5 -59.20 -5.78 -25.89
C HIS A 5 -58.81 -4.66 -24.90
N LEU A 6 -59.67 -4.33 -23.92
CA LEU A 6 -59.37 -3.25 -22.96
C LEU A 6 -58.28 -3.63 -21.96
N TYR A 7 -58.25 -4.90 -21.51
CA TYR A 7 -57.21 -5.38 -20.59
C TYR A 7 -55.80 -5.38 -21.20
N TRP A 8 -55.66 -5.67 -22.50
CA TRP A 8 -54.37 -5.59 -23.18
C TRP A 8 -53.92 -4.14 -23.42
N ALA A 9 -54.85 -3.22 -23.70
CA ALA A 9 -54.53 -1.80 -23.84
C ALA A 9 -54.03 -1.16 -22.54
N VAL A 10 -54.62 -1.51 -21.38
CA VAL A 10 -54.21 -0.97 -20.07
C VAL A 10 -52.85 -1.56 -19.62
N LEU A 11 -52.59 -2.84 -19.89
CA LEU A 11 -51.28 -3.45 -19.64
C LEU A 11 -50.18 -2.85 -20.53
N LEU A 12 -50.47 -2.52 -21.79
CA LEU A 12 -49.52 -1.84 -22.67
C LEU A 12 -49.26 -0.38 -22.28
N LEU A 13 -50.19 0.32 -21.62
CA LEU A 13 -49.94 1.66 -21.07
C LEU A 13 -49.14 1.66 -19.76
N PHE A 14 -49.15 0.56 -18.99
CA PHE A 14 -48.30 0.41 -17.79
C PHE A 14 -46.93 -0.22 -18.08
N CYS A 15 -46.71 -0.73 -19.30
CA CYS A 15 -45.37 -1.04 -19.82
C CYS A 15 -44.73 0.15 -20.56
N VAL A 16 -44.85 1.36 -19.99
CA VAL A 16 -43.76 2.34 -20.16
C VAL A 16 -42.57 1.76 -19.42
N VAL A 17 -41.75 0.99 -20.15
CA VAL A 17 -40.38 0.71 -19.71
C VAL A 17 -39.69 2.06 -19.66
N THR A 18 -39.58 2.61 -18.46
CA THR A 18 -38.66 3.71 -18.18
C THR A 18 -37.25 3.15 -18.32
N CYS A 19 -36.77 3.10 -19.56
CA CYS A 19 -35.34 3.16 -19.84
C CYS A 19 -34.87 4.52 -19.32
N VAL A 20 -34.61 4.57 -18.02
CA VAL A 20 -33.84 5.65 -17.39
C VAL A 20 -32.43 5.51 -17.96
N SER A 21 -32.23 6.14 -19.12
CA SER A 21 -30.90 6.39 -19.66
C SER A 21 -30.11 7.14 -18.58
N GLY A 22 -28.85 6.77 -18.38
CA GLY A 22 -28.00 7.45 -17.41
C GLY A 22 -27.90 8.95 -17.69
N MET A 23 -27.67 9.72 -16.63
CA MET A 23 -27.69 11.17 -16.69
C MET A 23 -26.40 11.70 -17.30
N ARG A 24 -26.55 12.66 -18.23
CA ARG A 24 -25.45 13.48 -18.72
C ARG A 24 -25.18 14.60 -17.71
N ARG A 25 -24.01 14.59 -17.07
CA ARG A 25 -23.57 15.60 -16.09
C ARG A 25 -22.50 16.49 -16.72
N GLU A 26 -22.78 17.78 -16.88
CA GLU A 26 -21.83 18.72 -17.51
C GLU A 26 -21.07 19.54 -16.47
N TYR A 27 -19.74 19.60 -16.60
CA TYR A 27 -18.84 20.33 -15.71
C TYR A 27 -17.93 21.25 -16.52
N PHE A 28 -17.89 22.54 -16.17
CA PHE A 28 -17.01 23.53 -16.81
C PHE A 28 -15.80 23.78 -15.92
N LEU A 29 -14.67 23.19 -16.28
CA LEU A 29 -13.41 23.27 -15.52
C LEU A 29 -12.42 24.23 -16.18
N LYS A 30 -11.73 25.01 -15.37
CA LYS A 30 -10.68 25.93 -15.81
C LYS A 30 -9.42 25.69 -15.00
N ILE A 31 -8.26 25.66 -15.66
CA ILE A 31 -6.97 25.65 -14.98
C ILE A 31 -6.47 27.09 -14.84
N GLU A 32 -6.26 27.52 -13.59
CA GLU A 32 -5.72 28.84 -13.24
C GLU A 32 -4.47 28.73 -12.37
N GLU A 33 -3.55 29.68 -12.55
CA GLU A 33 -2.38 29.83 -11.68
C GLU A 33 -2.73 30.71 -10.48
N VAL A 34 -2.38 30.26 -9.27
CA VAL A 34 -2.72 30.91 -8.00
C VAL A 34 -1.49 31.00 -7.09
N SER A 35 -1.48 31.98 -6.19
CA SER A 35 -0.56 31.99 -5.04
C SER A 35 -1.24 31.25 -3.89
N TRP A 36 -0.69 30.09 -3.53
CA TRP A 36 -1.17 29.24 -2.44
C TRP A 36 -0.31 29.42 -1.20
N ASN A 37 -0.93 29.58 -0.03
CA ASN A 37 -0.24 29.66 1.25
C ASN A 37 -0.63 28.45 2.10
N TYR A 38 0.36 27.62 2.45
CA TYR A 38 0.21 26.38 3.21
C TYR A 38 -0.14 26.60 4.70
N ALA A 39 0.07 27.80 5.24
CA ALA A 39 -0.27 28.17 6.62
C ALA A 39 -0.80 29.62 6.70
N PRO A 40 -2.02 29.90 6.18
CA PRO A 40 -2.56 31.25 6.01
C PRO A 40 -2.78 32.01 7.32
N THR A 41 -2.75 31.36 8.49
CA THR A 41 -2.81 32.05 9.79
C THR A 41 -1.46 32.54 10.33
N GLY A 42 -0.34 32.12 9.72
CA GLY A 42 1.00 32.41 10.25
C GLY A 42 1.34 31.69 11.56
N ARG A 43 0.57 30.67 11.94
CA ARG A 43 0.65 29.97 13.23
C ARG A 43 0.55 28.46 13.08
N ASN A 44 1.20 27.75 13.99
CA ASN A 44 0.85 26.37 14.33
C ASN A 44 -0.39 26.44 15.23
N ILE A 45 -1.53 25.98 14.73
CA ILE A 45 -2.81 26.08 15.45
C ILE A 45 -2.90 25.01 16.55
N ILE A 46 -2.30 23.83 16.32
CA ILE A 46 -2.33 22.69 17.26
C ILE A 46 -1.55 23.01 18.53
N GLN A 47 -0.31 23.50 18.42
CA GLN A 47 0.50 23.94 19.56
C GLN A 47 0.22 25.39 20.00
N ASN A 48 -0.64 26.12 19.27
CA ASN A 48 -0.91 27.56 19.44
C ASN A 48 0.36 28.43 19.45
N ARG A 49 1.33 28.12 18.57
CA ARG A 49 2.61 28.84 18.43
C ARG A 49 2.64 29.73 17.18
N SER A 50 3.52 30.72 17.18
CA SER A 50 3.92 31.44 15.96
C SER A 50 4.88 30.57 15.16
N ILE A 51 4.80 30.57 13.83
CA ILE A 51 5.79 29.89 12.96
C ILE A 51 7.22 30.42 13.19
N GLN A 52 7.37 31.62 13.75
CA GLN A 52 8.68 32.19 14.08
C GLN A 52 9.31 31.63 15.38
N ASP A 53 8.48 31.11 16.29
CA ASP A 53 8.81 30.66 17.64
C ASP A 53 8.64 29.13 17.80
N ASP A 54 8.44 28.43 16.69
CA ASP A 54 8.13 27.01 16.58
C ASP A 54 9.20 26.35 15.71
N GLU A 55 10.14 25.63 16.33
CA GLU A 55 11.36 25.14 15.67
C GLU A 55 11.01 24.21 14.50
N GLU A 56 10.09 23.26 14.73
CA GLU A 56 9.56 22.31 13.73
C GLU A 56 8.88 23.04 12.57
N ALA A 57 7.87 23.88 12.85
CA ALA A 57 7.14 24.61 11.80
C ALA A 57 8.00 25.65 11.06
N SER A 58 9.10 26.10 11.67
CA SER A 58 10.01 27.06 11.05
C SER A 58 10.83 26.50 9.89
N ILE A 59 11.06 25.18 9.84
CA ILE A 59 11.81 24.53 8.74
C ILE A 59 11.11 24.72 7.40
N PHE A 60 9.79 24.46 7.37
CA PHE A 60 8.98 24.44 6.14
C PHE A 60 8.34 25.81 5.80
N LEU A 61 7.94 26.59 6.82
CA LEU A 61 7.04 27.73 6.61
C LEU A 61 7.72 29.12 6.76
N LYS A 62 8.96 29.18 7.25
CA LYS A 62 9.69 30.45 7.46
C LYS A 62 10.45 30.87 6.19
N SER A 63 10.03 31.98 5.59
CA SER A 63 10.79 32.62 4.50
C SER A 63 12.15 33.12 5.01
N GLY A 64 13.20 32.97 4.21
CA GLY A 64 14.56 33.35 4.59
C GLY A 64 15.48 33.61 3.39
N PRO A 65 16.75 33.99 3.60
CA PRO A 65 17.67 34.38 2.53
C PRO A 65 17.93 33.30 1.47
N GLN A 66 17.66 32.03 1.80
CA GLN A 66 17.77 30.85 0.92
C GLN A 66 16.54 29.92 1.07
N ARG A 67 15.38 30.43 1.52
CA ARG A 67 14.18 29.63 1.82
C ARG A 67 12.91 30.34 1.35
N ILE A 68 12.02 29.63 0.66
CA ILE A 68 10.79 30.21 0.10
C ILE A 68 9.79 30.54 1.22
N GLY A 69 9.59 29.62 2.17
CA GLY A 69 8.59 29.76 3.24
C GLY A 69 7.18 29.41 2.77
N SER A 70 6.16 29.80 3.53
CA SER A 70 4.82 29.18 3.42
C SER A 70 4.03 29.37 2.12
N THR A 71 4.51 30.14 1.13
CA THR A 71 3.69 30.60 -0.01
C THR A 71 4.35 30.29 -1.36
N TYR A 72 3.65 29.53 -2.20
CA TYR A 72 4.13 29.05 -3.49
C TYR A 72 3.11 29.36 -4.60
N LYS A 73 3.58 29.53 -5.84
CA LYS A 73 2.73 29.56 -7.02
C LYS A 73 2.37 28.13 -7.43
N LYS A 74 1.08 27.87 -7.60
CA LYS A 74 0.49 26.57 -7.95
C LYS A 74 -0.48 26.72 -9.14
N ALA A 75 -0.81 25.62 -9.81
CA ALA A 75 -1.90 25.54 -10.79
C ALA A 75 -3.03 24.69 -10.20
N VAL A 76 -4.27 25.15 -10.30
CA VAL A 76 -5.45 24.48 -9.71
C VAL A 76 -6.62 24.41 -10.69
N TYR A 77 -7.43 23.35 -10.55
CA TYR A 77 -8.74 23.27 -11.22
C TYR A 77 -9.78 24.13 -10.48
N LYS A 78 -10.60 24.85 -11.24
CA LYS A 78 -11.78 25.56 -10.74
C LYS A 78 -13.02 25.24 -11.56
N GLN A 79 -14.17 25.20 -10.90
CA GLN A 79 -15.48 25.03 -11.54
C GLN A 79 -16.11 26.38 -11.89
N TYR A 80 -16.80 26.42 -13.03
CA TYR A 80 -17.61 27.54 -13.48
C TYR A 80 -19.05 27.07 -13.78
N SER A 81 -20.00 28.01 -13.78
CA SER A 81 -21.42 27.72 -14.03
C SER A 81 -21.73 27.22 -15.44
N ASP A 82 -20.94 27.66 -16.43
CA ASP A 82 -21.23 27.51 -17.85
C ASP A 82 -19.99 27.78 -18.73
N ALA A 83 -20.13 27.51 -20.02
CA ALA A 83 -19.10 27.66 -21.05
C ALA A 83 -18.57 29.11 -21.26
N THR A 84 -19.12 30.14 -20.60
CA THR A 84 -18.54 31.48 -20.63
C THR A 84 -17.33 31.63 -19.69
N TYR A 85 -17.19 30.74 -18.70
CA TYR A 85 -16.14 30.79 -17.66
C TYR A 85 -16.08 32.14 -16.93
N ARG A 86 -17.24 32.74 -16.63
CA ARG A 86 -17.39 34.04 -15.95
C ARG A 86 -17.71 33.92 -14.46
N THR A 87 -18.62 33.04 -14.09
CA THR A 87 -19.06 32.85 -12.70
C THR A 87 -18.40 31.60 -12.13
N GLU A 88 -17.46 31.79 -11.21
CA GLU A 88 -16.82 30.70 -10.47
C GLU A 88 -17.82 30.07 -9.49
N VAL A 89 -17.89 28.74 -9.44
CA VAL A 89 -18.69 28.01 -8.45
C VAL A 89 -17.86 27.89 -7.18
N THR A 90 -18.36 28.48 -6.09
CA THR A 90 -17.65 28.52 -4.80
C THR A 90 -17.48 27.11 -4.22
N LYS A 91 -16.24 26.63 -4.15
CA LYS A 91 -15.90 25.37 -3.47
C LYS A 91 -15.90 25.55 -1.95
N ALA A 92 -16.09 24.46 -1.21
CA ALA A 92 -16.06 24.46 0.25
C ALA A 92 -14.66 24.79 0.79
N GLU A 93 -14.58 25.46 1.95
CA GLU A 93 -13.31 25.85 2.60
C GLU A 93 -12.39 24.64 2.86
N TRP A 94 -12.99 23.49 3.21
CA TRP A 94 -12.26 22.26 3.50
C TRP A 94 -11.59 21.62 2.28
N LEU A 95 -11.90 22.01 1.03
CA LEU A 95 -11.22 21.48 -0.16
C LEU A 95 -9.78 21.99 -0.33
N GLY A 96 -9.34 23.01 0.42
CA GLY A 96 -7.97 23.53 0.33
C GLY A 96 -7.60 23.94 -1.11
N TYR A 97 -6.47 23.45 -1.66
CA TYR A 97 -6.15 23.72 -3.07
C TYR A 97 -6.93 22.86 -4.08
N LEU A 98 -7.55 21.75 -3.67
CA LEU A 98 -8.14 20.73 -4.56
C LEU A 98 -9.12 21.30 -5.59
N GLY A 99 -9.19 20.62 -6.73
CA GLY A 99 -10.24 20.80 -7.72
C GLY A 99 -11.65 20.54 -7.16
N PRO A 100 -12.69 20.95 -7.90
CA PRO A 100 -14.09 20.68 -7.54
C PRO A 100 -14.39 19.18 -7.47
N LEU A 101 -15.35 18.84 -6.63
CA LEU A 101 -15.89 17.48 -6.46
C LEU A 101 -16.70 17.08 -7.71
N LEU A 102 -16.20 16.12 -8.47
CA LEU A 102 -16.96 15.47 -9.55
C LEU A 102 -17.73 14.27 -8.98
N MET A 103 -18.95 14.01 -9.45
CA MET A 103 -19.81 12.94 -8.93
C MET A 103 -20.57 12.23 -10.06
N ALA A 104 -20.69 10.90 -9.97
CA ALA A 104 -21.23 10.04 -11.02
C ALA A 104 -22.07 8.89 -10.44
N GLU A 105 -23.18 8.50 -11.08
CA GLU A 105 -23.85 7.21 -10.83
C GLU A 105 -23.60 6.17 -11.93
N GLU A 106 -23.79 4.90 -11.60
CA GLU A 106 -23.78 3.81 -12.58
C GLU A 106 -24.75 4.06 -13.76
N GLY A 107 -24.18 4.27 -14.93
CA GLY A 107 -24.84 4.60 -16.19
C GLY A 107 -24.63 6.04 -16.64
N ASP A 108 -24.21 6.94 -15.75
CA ASP A 108 -24.02 8.37 -16.05
C ASP A 108 -22.79 8.63 -16.93
N THR A 109 -22.88 9.71 -17.70
CA THR A 109 -21.80 10.21 -18.55
C THR A 109 -21.45 11.63 -18.13
N LEU A 110 -20.21 11.83 -17.69
CA LEU A 110 -19.63 13.09 -17.31
C LEU A 110 -19.01 13.76 -18.54
N ILE A 111 -19.42 15.00 -18.79
CA ILE A 111 -18.95 15.84 -19.88
C ILE A 111 -18.14 16.97 -19.26
N VAL A 112 -16.83 16.86 -19.33
CA VAL A 112 -15.91 17.77 -18.66
C VAL A 112 -15.29 18.72 -19.68
N HIS A 113 -15.83 19.93 -19.75
CA HIS A 113 -15.31 21.00 -20.60
C HIS A 113 -14.11 21.65 -19.88
N LEU A 114 -12.89 21.26 -20.28
CA LEU A 114 -11.66 21.77 -19.67
C LEU A 114 -11.06 22.91 -20.50
N LYS A 115 -10.89 24.07 -19.88
CA LYS A 115 -10.21 25.24 -20.46
C LYS A 115 -8.90 25.52 -19.73
N ASN A 116 -7.77 25.44 -20.44
CA ASN A 116 -6.48 25.78 -19.85
C ASN A 116 -6.21 27.29 -19.97
N THR A 117 -5.94 27.96 -18.84
CA THR A 117 -5.49 29.37 -18.80
C THR A 117 -4.20 29.59 -18.02
N ALA A 118 -3.49 28.51 -17.65
CA ALA A 118 -2.12 28.59 -17.14
C ALA A 118 -1.10 28.84 -18.27
N SER A 119 0.15 29.08 -17.89
CA SER A 119 1.27 29.34 -18.81
C SER A 119 1.84 28.08 -19.49
N ARG A 120 1.33 26.89 -19.14
CA ARG A 120 1.87 25.57 -19.51
C ARG A 120 0.75 24.65 -20.05
N PRO A 121 1.05 23.67 -20.93
CA PRO A 121 0.08 22.66 -21.31
C PRO A 121 -0.22 21.73 -20.12
N TYR A 122 -1.48 21.31 -19.99
CA TYR A 122 -2.01 20.45 -18.94
C TYR A 122 -3.20 19.65 -19.46
N SER A 123 -3.72 18.68 -18.71
CA SER A 123 -4.88 17.85 -19.10
C SER A 123 -5.82 17.60 -17.92
N ALA A 124 -6.76 16.66 -18.07
CA ALA A 124 -7.44 16.00 -16.97
C ALA A 124 -7.66 14.52 -17.31
N HIS A 125 -7.29 13.64 -16.40
CA HIS A 125 -7.32 12.19 -16.52
C HIS A 125 -8.07 11.60 -15.30
N PRO A 126 -9.11 10.77 -15.49
CA PRO A 126 -9.94 10.26 -14.39
C PRO A 126 -9.57 8.84 -13.96
N HIS A 127 -9.64 8.57 -12.66
CA HIS A 127 -9.61 7.21 -12.13
C HIS A 127 -11.04 6.64 -11.98
N GLY A 128 -11.21 5.33 -12.17
CA GLY A 128 -12.48 4.63 -11.99
C GLY A 128 -13.61 4.94 -13.00
N LEU A 129 -13.32 5.43 -14.20
CA LEU A 129 -14.32 5.68 -15.27
C LEU A 129 -13.92 5.02 -16.61
N ASN A 130 -14.92 4.66 -17.43
CA ASN A 130 -14.69 4.28 -18.83
C ASN A 130 -14.45 5.54 -19.68
N TYR A 131 -13.47 5.48 -20.57
CA TYR A 131 -13.19 6.50 -21.58
C TYR A 131 -12.58 5.88 -22.84
N THR A 132 -12.67 6.58 -23.97
CA THR A 132 -11.95 6.21 -25.19
C THR A 132 -10.57 6.88 -25.21
N LYS A 133 -9.66 6.38 -26.06
CA LYS A 133 -8.29 6.90 -26.22
C LYS A 133 -8.17 8.41 -26.54
N GLY A 134 -9.23 9.06 -27.02
CA GLY A 134 -9.29 10.51 -27.24
C GLY A 134 -10.09 11.28 -26.18
N ASN A 135 -10.30 10.67 -25.00
CA ASN A 135 -10.92 11.25 -23.80
C ASN A 135 -10.15 10.83 -22.53
N GLU A 136 -8.91 10.35 -22.66
CA GLU A 136 -8.11 9.78 -21.58
C GLU A 136 -7.30 10.84 -20.84
N GLY A 137 -6.82 11.86 -21.56
CA GLY A 137 -6.07 12.96 -20.97
C GLY A 137 -4.63 12.65 -20.54
N ALA A 138 -4.01 11.58 -21.04
CA ALA A 138 -2.65 11.17 -20.65
C ALA A 138 -1.70 11.08 -21.85
N LEU A 139 -0.59 11.83 -21.81
CA LEU A 139 0.36 11.93 -22.91
C LEU A 139 1.44 10.83 -22.84
N TYR A 140 1.29 9.76 -23.63
CA TYR A 140 2.32 8.72 -23.78
C TYR A 140 2.39 8.11 -25.20
N PRO A 141 3.45 7.35 -25.56
CA PRO A 141 3.57 6.65 -26.84
C PRO A 141 2.63 5.42 -26.91
N ASP A 142 1.41 5.65 -27.36
CA ASP A 142 0.31 4.69 -27.49
C ASP A 142 0.01 4.25 -28.94
N GLY A 143 0.63 4.91 -29.92
CA GLY A 143 0.37 4.71 -31.35
C GLY A 143 -0.88 5.41 -31.91
N THR A 144 -1.54 6.31 -31.17
CA THR A 144 -2.74 7.01 -31.66
C THR A 144 -2.42 8.20 -32.59
N GLY A 145 -3.36 8.51 -33.49
CA GLY A 145 -3.24 9.63 -34.43
C GLY A 145 -3.51 10.99 -33.79
N PRO A 146 -3.04 12.11 -34.39
CA PRO A 146 -3.13 13.45 -33.79
C PRO A 146 -4.55 13.91 -33.41
N GLU A 147 -5.56 13.39 -34.10
CA GLU A 147 -6.98 13.64 -33.81
C GLU A 147 -7.45 13.05 -32.48
N LEU A 148 -6.78 12.01 -31.98
CA LEU A 148 -7.00 11.36 -30.67
C LEU A 148 -5.94 11.79 -29.63
N LYS A 149 -5.19 12.88 -29.87
CA LYS A 149 -4.19 13.44 -28.94
C LYS A 149 -4.44 14.90 -28.54
N ARG A 150 -5.71 15.31 -28.58
CA ARG A 150 -6.15 16.70 -28.26
C ARG A 150 -6.53 16.87 -26.79
N ASP A 151 -6.77 15.75 -26.13
CA ASP A 151 -7.09 15.56 -24.73
C ASP A 151 -5.82 15.26 -23.90
N ASP A 152 -4.85 14.51 -24.46
CA ASP A 152 -3.49 14.27 -23.91
C ASP A 152 -2.85 15.53 -23.30
N SER A 153 -2.95 16.67 -24.00
CA SER A 153 -2.18 17.87 -23.69
C SER A 153 -2.86 19.15 -24.21
N VAL A 154 -3.66 19.78 -23.35
CA VAL A 154 -4.41 21.00 -23.64
C VAL A 154 -3.49 22.20 -23.49
N ALA A 155 -3.07 22.79 -24.61
CA ALA A 155 -2.18 23.94 -24.63
C ALA A 155 -2.82 25.21 -24.01
N PRO A 156 -2.02 26.19 -23.52
CA PRO A 156 -2.52 27.46 -22.99
C PRO A 156 -3.54 28.15 -23.91
N GLY A 157 -4.65 28.58 -23.33
CA GLY A 157 -5.76 29.24 -24.01
C GLY A 157 -6.71 28.31 -24.78
N GLN A 158 -6.39 27.02 -24.92
CA GLN A 158 -7.24 26.04 -25.59
C GLN A 158 -8.37 25.53 -24.67
N THR A 159 -9.31 24.82 -25.26
CA THR A 159 -10.42 24.16 -24.56
C THR A 159 -10.68 22.81 -25.22
N VAL A 160 -10.78 21.76 -24.42
CA VAL A 160 -11.18 20.41 -24.85
C VAL A 160 -12.47 20.02 -24.12
N THR A 161 -13.09 18.93 -24.52
CA THR A 161 -14.22 18.33 -23.80
C THR A 161 -13.95 16.84 -23.69
N TYR A 162 -13.89 16.34 -22.46
CA TYR A 162 -13.77 14.93 -22.16
C TYR A 162 -15.16 14.33 -21.96
N GLU A 163 -15.36 13.11 -22.45
CA GLU A 163 -16.55 12.28 -22.24
C GLU A 163 -16.15 11.00 -21.50
N TRP A 164 -16.59 10.89 -20.23
CA TRP A 164 -16.28 9.79 -19.31
C TRP A 164 -17.57 9.13 -18.83
N THR A 165 -17.66 7.80 -18.80
CA THR A 165 -18.89 7.09 -18.42
C THR A 165 -18.64 6.15 -17.24
N LEU A 166 -19.50 6.19 -16.22
CA LEU A 166 -19.45 5.24 -15.10
C LEU A 166 -20.27 3.99 -15.45
N ALA A 167 -19.63 2.99 -16.05
CA ALA A 167 -20.26 1.70 -16.32
C ALA A 167 -20.30 0.80 -15.07
N GLU A 168 -21.20 -0.19 -15.04
CA GLU A 168 -21.29 -1.26 -14.02
C GLU A 168 -19.97 -2.05 -13.83
N SER A 169 -19.11 -2.09 -14.87
CA SER A 169 -17.75 -2.64 -14.79
C SER A 169 -16.79 -1.83 -13.91
N HIS A 170 -17.13 -0.57 -13.61
CA HIS A 170 -16.33 0.41 -12.86
C HIS A 170 -17.05 0.91 -11.59
N GLY A 171 -18.38 0.71 -11.51
CA GLY A 171 -19.19 1.03 -10.34
C GLY A 171 -18.87 0.17 -9.10
N PRO A 172 -19.33 0.62 -7.90
CA PRO A 172 -19.12 -0.07 -6.64
C PRO A 172 -19.86 -1.42 -6.59
N THR A 173 -19.22 -2.47 -6.08
CA THR A 173 -19.84 -3.80 -5.95
C THR A 173 -20.94 -3.85 -4.89
N SER A 174 -21.57 -5.02 -4.74
CA SER A 174 -22.47 -5.31 -3.61
C SER A 174 -21.83 -5.21 -2.22
N HIS A 175 -20.50 -5.29 -2.10
CA HIS A 175 -19.77 -5.23 -0.83
C HIS A 175 -19.10 -3.87 -0.58
N ASP A 176 -18.86 -3.09 -1.64
CA ASP A 176 -18.43 -1.69 -1.53
C ASP A 176 -19.51 -0.82 -0.88
N SER A 177 -19.13 0.34 -0.34
CA SER A 177 -20.05 1.41 0.07
C SER A 177 -20.90 1.90 -1.12
N ASN A 178 -21.95 2.68 -0.86
CA ASN A 178 -22.80 3.19 -1.94
C ASN A 178 -22.06 4.16 -2.87
N CYS A 179 -21.03 4.83 -2.37
CA CYS A 179 -20.11 5.68 -3.13
C CYS A 179 -18.65 5.34 -2.79
N MET A 180 -17.80 5.22 -3.81
CA MET A 180 -16.35 5.05 -3.68
C MET A 180 -15.62 6.35 -4.02
N THR A 181 -14.56 6.62 -3.27
CA THR A 181 -13.56 7.65 -3.62
C THR A 181 -12.75 7.24 -4.84
N ARG A 182 -12.55 8.19 -5.75
CA ARG A 182 -11.56 8.26 -6.82
C ARG A 182 -11.09 9.72 -6.95
N PHE A 183 -10.26 10.01 -7.93
CA PHE A 183 -9.75 11.35 -8.20
C PHE A 183 -9.51 11.54 -9.71
N TYR A 184 -9.19 12.77 -10.10
CA TYR A 184 -8.71 13.12 -11.42
C TYR A 184 -7.53 14.10 -11.28
N HIS A 185 -6.55 14.01 -12.19
CA HIS A 185 -5.37 14.87 -12.18
C HIS A 185 -4.89 15.19 -13.60
N SER A 186 -3.96 16.13 -13.75
CA SER A 186 -3.29 16.36 -15.04
C SER A 186 -2.21 15.29 -15.25
N HIS A 187 -2.11 14.81 -16.49
CA HIS A 187 -1.28 13.67 -16.89
C HIS A 187 -0.45 14.00 -18.16
N VAL A 188 -0.01 15.26 -18.27
CA VAL A 188 1.04 15.66 -19.23
C VAL A 188 2.42 15.32 -18.67
N SER A 189 2.60 15.47 -17.35
CA SER A 189 3.79 15.08 -16.60
C SER A 189 3.38 14.83 -15.14
N PRO A 190 2.79 13.66 -14.80
CA PRO A 190 2.03 13.48 -13.55
C PRO A 190 2.78 13.91 -12.28
N PRO A 191 4.05 13.52 -12.05
CA PRO A 191 4.80 13.95 -10.87
C PRO A 191 4.89 15.47 -10.71
N LYS A 192 5.00 16.22 -11.81
CA LYS A 192 5.10 17.68 -11.79
C LYS A 192 3.73 18.35 -11.75
N ASP A 193 2.78 17.81 -12.50
CA ASP A 193 1.41 18.30 -12.60
C ASP A 193 0.70 18.22 -11.24
N ILE A 194 0.80 17.06 -10.56
CA ILE A 194 0.20 16.82 -9.24
C ILE A 194 0.86 17.70 -8.18
N ASN A 195 2.20 17.71 -8.09
CA ASN A 195 2.92 18.59 -7.15
C ASN A 195 2.69 20.09 -7.42
N SER A 196 2.41 20.48 -8.67
CA SER A 196 1.98 21.85 -9.00
C SER A 196 0.56 22.17 -8.51
N GLY A 197 -0.25 21.18 -8.10
CA GLY A 197 -1.58 21.36 -7.53
C GLY A 197 -2.75 20.83 -8.39
N LEU A 198 -2.49 20.21 -9.55
CA LEU A 198 -3.55 19.79 -10.48
C LEU A 198 -4.14 18.43 -10.15
N ILE A 199 -4.97 18.41 -9.10
CA ILE A 199 -5.74 17.24 -8.66
C ILE A 199 -7.10 17.66 -8.08
N GLY A 200 -8.13 16.82 -8.27
CA GLY A 200 -9.43 16.96 -7.62
C GLY A 200 -10.11 15.60 -7.34
N PRO A 201 -11.06 15.55 -6.38
CA PRO A 201 -11.77 14.33 -6.02
C PRO A 201 -12.92 14.00 -6.98
N LEU A 202 -13.14 12.71 -7.22
CA LEU A 202 -14.18 12.15 -8.08
C LEU A 202 -14.89 11.02 -7.32
N ILE A 203 -16.20 11.14 -7.12
CA ILE A 203 -16.97 10.15 -6.35
C ILE A 203 -17.84 9.34 -7.32
N VAL A 204 -17.68 8.01 -7.29
CA VAL A 204 -18.40 7.06 -8.15
C VAL A 204 -19.37 6.22 -7.35
N CYS A 205 -20.67 6.27 -7.69
CA CYS A 205 -21.74 5.78 -6.84
C CYS A 205 -22.66 4.76 -7.55
N LYS A 206 -23.31 3.91 -6.74
CA LYS A 206 -24.38 3.01 -7.18
C LYS A 206 -25.59 3.83 -7.64
N ARG A 207 -26.34 3.34 -8.63
CA ARG A 207 -27.52 4.05 -9.16
C ARG A 207 -28.58 4.33 -8.10
N GLY A 208 -29.06 5.57 -8.02
CA GLY A 208 -30.06 6.04 -7.05
C GLY A 208 -29.51 6.44 -5.68
N THR A 209 -28.22 6.81 -5.61
CA THR A 209 -27.53 7.26 -4.38
C THR A 209 -27.33 8.79 -4.35
N LEU A 210 -27.11 9.43 -5.50
CA LEU A 210 -26.83 10.85 -5.61
C LEU A 210 -28.11 11.69 -5.68
N ASP A 211 -28.18 12.76 -4.90
CA ASP A 211 -29.27 13.74 -4.93
C ASP A 211 -28.81 15.14 -5.40
N LEU A 212 -29.51 16.21 -4.99
CA LEU A 212 -29.16 17.60 -5.31
C LEU A 212 -28.00 18.16 -4.46
N HIS A 213 -27.55 17.44 -3.43
CA HIS A 213 -26.57 17.88 -2.45
C HIS A 213 -25.31 16.99 -2.42
N GLY A 214 -25.42 15.69 -2.74
CA GLY A 214 -24.27 14.79 -2.84
C GLY A 214 -24.67 13.32 -2.73
N ASP A 215 -23.81 12.52 -2.08
CA ASP A 215 -24.16 11.19 -1.60
C ASP A 215 -25.24 11.28 -0.50
N SER A 216 -26.47 10.85 -0.82
CA SER A 216 -27.59 10.88 0.12
C SER A 216 -27.55 9.80 1.22
N SER A 217 -26.51 8.95 1.23
CA SER A 217 -26.30 7.95 2.29
C SER A 217 -25.71 8.54 3.58
N GLY A 218 -25.10 9.72 3.50
CA GLY A 218 -24.59 10.52 4.62
C GLY A 218 -25.33 11.85 4.76
N ASP A 219 -25.24 12.47 5.95
CA ASP A 219 -25.72 13.83 6.18
C ASP A 219 -24.64 14.88 5.81
N TYR A 220 -23.37 14.46 5.82
CA TYR A 220 -22.19 15.25 5.45
C TYR A 220 -21.24 14.40 4.61
N GLN A 221 -20.55 15.04 3.65
CA GLN A 221 -19.46 14.44 2.87
C GLN A 221 -18.23 15.35 2.90
N TYR A 222 -17.04 14.77 3.06
CA TYR A 222 -15.75 15.47 3.01
C TYR A 222 -14.77 14.68 2.16
N ALA A 223 -13.95 15.36 1.36
CA ALA A 223 -12.87 14.74 0.59
C ALA A 223 -11.51 15.29 1.03
N LEU A 224 -10.59 14.39 1.38
CA LEU A 224 -9.27 14.70 1.94
C LEU A 224 -8.17 13.98 1.18
N LEU A 225 -7.30 14.78 0.56
CA LEU A 225 -5.98 14.39 0.07
C LEU A 225 -4.96 14.49 1.21
N PHE A 226 -4.26 13.40 1.47
CA PHE A 226 -3.03 13.36 2.27
C PHE A 226 -1.85 13.33 1.29
N MET A 227 -0.96 14.33 1.37
CA MET A 227 0.15 14.47 0.42
C MET A 227 1.28 15.32 0.99
N VAL A 228 2.51 14.82 0.86
CA VAL A 228 3.73 15.62 0.91
C VAL A 228 3.85 16.35 -0.43
N SER A 229 3.41 17.61 -0.48
CA SER A 229 3.54 18.42 -1.71
C SER A 229 5.01 18.83 -1.89
N ASP A 230 5.73 18.14 -2.77
CA ASP A 230 7.11 18.45 -3.10
C ASP A 230 7.18 19.60 -4.12
N GLU A 231 7.35 20.84 -3.63
CA GLU A 231 7.51 22.02 -4.49
C GLU A 231 8.85 22.03 -5.25
N ASN A 232 9.78 21.08 -5.01
CA ASN A 232 10.95 20.89 -5.87
C ASN A 232 10.59 20.25 -7.22
N PHE A 233 9.54 19.40 -7.27
CA PHE A 233 9.00 18.85 -8.52
C PHE A 233 7.96 19.76 -9.19
N SER A 234 7.45 20.76 -8.47
CA SER A 234 6.53 21.77 -9.00
C SER A 234 7.08 22.48 -10.24
N TRP A 235 6.23 22.63 -11.26
CA TRP A 235 6.53 23.39 -12.48
C TRP A 235 6.89 24.86 -12.19
N TYR A 236 6.65 25.36 -10.99
CA TYR A 236 6.82 26.75 -10.60
C TYR A 236 8.02 27.01 -9.68
N LEU A 237 8.83 25.99 -9.31
CA LEU A 237 10.02 26.16 -8.45
C LEU A 237 10.92 27.34 -8.88
N ASP A 238 11.28 27.42 -10.16
CA ASP A 238 12.12 28.49 -10.72
C ASP A 238 11.47 29.88 -10.68
N GLU A 239 10.14 29.96 -10.62
CA GLU A 239 9.41 31.21 -10.48
C GLU A 239 9.29 31.59 -9.00
N ASN A 240 9.02 30.61 -8.13
CA ASN A 240 8.98 30.77 -6.67
C ASN A 240 10.34 31.24 -6.13
N ILE A 241 11.46 30.63 -6.53
CA ILE A 241 12.81 31.08 -6.17
C ILE A 241 13.02 32.55 -6.57
N ARG A 242 12.68 32.94 -7.81
CA ARG A 242 12.85 34.33 -8.29
C ARG A 242 11.93 35.34 -7.60
N THR A 243 10.79 34.89 -7.10
CA THR A 243 9.77 35.74 -6.46
C THR A 243 10.10 35.98 -4.98
N TYR A 244 10.57 34.95 -4.27
CA TYR A 244 10.74 34.99 -2.82
C TYR A 244 12.21 35.06 -2.36
N ILE A 245 13.18 34.63 -3.18
CA ILE A 245 14.61 34.61 -2.83
C ILE A 245 15.39 35.63 -3.68
N THR A 246 15.86 36.70 -3.04
CA THR A 246 16.51 37.83 -3.75
C THR A 246 17.90 37.52 -4.28
N ASN A 247 18.64 36.61 -3.65
CA ASN A 247 20.01 36.21 -4.05
C ASN A 247 20.23 34.70 -3.78
N PRO A 248 19.69 33.80 -4.63
CA PRO A 248 19.82 32.36 -4.42
C PRO A 248 21.28 31.88 -4.55
N ALA A 249 21.67 30.92 -3.72
CA ALA A 249 22.94 30.24 -3.83
C ALA A 249 23.05 29.47 -5.16
N ARG A 250 24.28 29.32 -5.67
CA ARG A 250 24.53 28.73 -7.01
C ARG A 250 24.00 27.30 -7.14
N ASN A 251 24.13 26.54 -6.05
CA ASN A 251 23.76 25.14 -5.88
C ASN A 251 22.55 24.99 -4.93
N LEU A 252 21.67 26.00 -4.84
CA LEU A 252 20.52 25.99 -3.91
C LEU A 252 19.56 24.79 -4.12
N LYS A 253 19.43 24.30 -5.36
CA LYS A 253 18.58 23.12 -5.68
C LYS A 253 19.27 21.77 -5.38
N GLU A 254 20.49 21.82 -4.87
CA GLU A 254 21.33 20.67 -4.49
C GLU A 254 21.60 20.70 -2.96
N ASP A 255 20.95 21.62 -2.24
CA ASP A 255 21.01 21.81 -0.78
C ASP A 255 19.85 21.01 -0.17
N GLU A 256 20.14 19.88 0.48
CA GLU A 256 19.15 19.00 1.16
C GLU A 256 18.21 19.81 2.06
N ASP A 257 18.82 20.72 2.81
CA ASP A 257 18.20 21.63 3.77
C ASP A 257 17.17 22.57 3.10
N PHE A 258 17.38 22.95 1.83
CA PHE A 258 16.39 23.64 0.98
C PHE A 258 15.35 22.68 0.38
N ILE A 259 15.78 21.50 -0.10
CA ILE A 259 14.88 20.49 -0.68
C ILE A 259 13.80 20.10 0.35
N GLU A 260 14.20 19.81 1.58
CA GLU A 260 13.30 19.46 2.69
C GLU A 260 12.34 20.60 3.04
N SER A 261 12.82 21.85 3.08
CA SER A 261 11.97 23.02 3.35
C SER A 261 10.84 23.24 2.35
N ASN A 262 10.93 22.61 1.16
CA ASN A 262 9.92 22.67 0.10
C ASN A 262 8.98 21.44 0.09
N LYS A 263 9.15 20.46 1.00
CA LYS A 263 8.25 19.31 1.18
C LYS A 263 7.10 19.68 2.12
N MET A 264 5.96 20.07 1.56
CA MET A 264 4.84 20.59 2.33
C MET A 264 3.86 19.47 2.72
N HIS A 265 4.07 18.88 3.90
CA HIS A 265 3.34 17.76 4.49
C HIS A 265 1.90 18.13 4.92
N GLY A 266 0.97 18.25 3.96
CA GLY A 266 -0.35 18.86 4.20
C GLY A 266 -1.57 17.95 4.00
N ILE A 267 -2.67 18.31 4.66
CA ILE A 267 -4.01 17.77 4.38
C ILE A 267 -4.74 18.81 3.51
N ASN A 268 -5.15 18.43 2.29
CA ASN A 268 -5.65 19.34 1.25
C ASN A 268 -4.74 20.57 0.97
N GLY A 269 -3.44 20.43 1.27
CA GLY A 269 -2.44 21.49 1.13
C GLY A 269 -2.38 22.50 2.27
N LEU A 270 -2.82 22.14 3.48
CA LEU A 270 -2.72 22.98 4.68
C LEU A 270 -2.01 22.22 5.82
N LEU A 271 -1.10 22.91 6.52
CA LEU A 271 -0.22 22.37 7.57
C LEU A 271 -0.61 22.89 8.97
N TYR A 272 -0.15 22.20 10.02
CA TYR A 272 -0.24 22.57 11.44
C TYR A 272 -1.62 23.07 11.89
N GLY A 273 -2.68 22.34 11.51
CA GLY A 273 -4.07 22.66 11.88
C GLY A 273 -4.72 23.79 11.08
N ASN A 274 -4.10 24.30 10.01
CA ASN A 274 -4.66 25.42 9.23
C ASN A 274 -5.88 25.03 8.36
N LEU A 275 -6.19 23.73 8.20
CA LEU A 275 -7.39 23.25 7.52
C LEU A 275 -8.67 23.61 8.30
N ARG A 276 -9.70 24.07 7.59
CA ARG A 276 -10.96 24.60 8.14
C ARG A 276 -12.18 24.06 7.42
N GLY A 277 -13.37 24.34 7.93
CA GLY A 277 -14.65 23.90 7.35
C GLY A 277 -15.07 22.46 7.71
N LEU A 278 -14.25 21.70 8.44
CA LEU A 278 -14.58 20.38 8.96
C LEU A 278 -15.45 20.50 10.22
N SER A 279 -16.75 20.78 10.05
CA SER A 279 -17.69 20.83 11.16
C SER A 279 -19.03 20.15 10.86
N MET A 280 -19.44 19.27 11.77
CA MET A 280 -20.57 18.36 11.65
C MET A 280 -21.38 18.28 12.95
N CYS A 281 -22.49 17.55 12.92
CA CYS A 281 -23.45 17.47 14.02
C CYS A 281 -23.47 16.09 14.69
N GLN A 282 -23.63 16.05 16.02
CA GLN A 282 -23.70 14.80 16.79
C GLN A 282 -24.86 13.91 16.33
N GLY A 283 -24.56 12.63 16.10
CA GLY A 283 -25.53 11.61 15.69
C GLY A 283 -25.72 11.48 14.18
N ASN A 284 -25.19 12.41 13.39
CA ASN A 284 -25.23 12.35 11.93
C ASN A 284 -24.18 11.40 11.34
N LYS A 285 -24.48 10.89 10.15
CA LYS A 285 -23.59 10.09 9.30
C LYS A 285 -22.68 11.00 8.48
N ILE A 286 -21.41 10.66 8.41
CA ILE A 286 -20.37 11.38 7.68
C ILE A 286 -19.71 10.40 6.71
N GLN A 287 -19.64 10.77 5.43
CA GLN A 287 -18.83 10.07 4.43
C GLN A 287 -17.47 10.77 4.28
N TRP A 288 -16.39 10.06 4.59
CA TRP A 288 -15.02 10.53 4.42
C TRP A 288 -14.40 9.90 3.17
N HIS A 289 -14.18 10.72 2.15
CA HIS A 289 -13.52 10.33 0.92
C HIS A 289 -12.03 10.60 1.01
N LEU A 290 -11.27 9.56 1.34
CA LEU A 290 -9.84 9.67 1.66
C LEU A 290 -9.00 9.16 0.48
N PHE A 291 -7.94 9.89 0.13
CA PHE A 291 -6.99 9.49 -0.90
C PHE A 291 -5.61 10.10 -0.63
N ALA A 292 -4.55 9.47 -1.16
CA ALA A 292 -3.19 10.00 -1.09
C ALA A 292 -2.49 9.91 -2.44
N LEU A 293 -1.60 10.83 -2.75
CA LEU A 293 -0.72 10.84 -3.94
C LEU A 293 0.62 11.46 -3.56
N GLY A 294 1.69 11.07 -4.25
CA GLY A 294 3.02 11.65 -4.01
C GLY A 294 4.16 10.69 -4.37
N ASN A 295 5.06 10.43 -3.44
CA ASN A 295 6.30 9.68 -3.66
C ASN A 295 6.50 8.52 -2.67
N GLU A 296 7.70 7.92 -2.62
CA GLU A 296 8.04 6.83 -1.68
C GLU A 296 7.74 7.19 -0.20
N VAL A 297 7.88 8.48 0.14
CA VAL A 297 7.58 9.06 1.46
C VAL A 297 6.09 9.08 1.81
N ASP A 298 5.18 9.00 0.83
CA ASP A 298 3.73 9.21 1.00
C ASP A 298 2.97 7.96 1.48
N MET A 299 3.53 7.26 2.47
CA MET A 299 2.78 6.35 3.33
C MET A 299 2.08 7.17 4.42
N HIS A 300 0.75 7.18 4.45
CA HIS A 300 -0.03 7.97 5.40
C HIS A 300 -0.87 7.08 6.31
N SER A 301 -0.76 7.26 7.63
CA SER A 301 -1.56 6.53 8.62
C SER A 301 -2.54 7.47 9.31
N VAL A 302 -3.69 7.67 8.67
CA VAL A 302 -4.70 8.68 9.01
C VAL A 302 -5.50 8.26 10.24
N HIS A 303 -5.43 9.03 11.33
CA HIS A 303 -6.08 8.74 12.60
C HIS A 303 -7.12 9.80 12.98
N PHE A 304 -8.35 9.34 13.26
CA PHE A 304 -9.47 10.19 13.69
C PHE A 304 -9.69 10.08 15.21
N HIS A 305 -9.06 10.97 15.98
CA HIS A 305 -9.02 10.86 17.44
C HIS A 305 -10.44 10.86 18.07
N GLY A 306 -10.68 9.93 19.00
CA GLY A 306 -11.92 9.80 19.77
C GLY A 306 -13.14 9.25 19.01
N GLN A 307 -12.99 8.93 17.72
CA GLN A 307 -14.05 8.42 16.86
C GLN A 307 -13.78 6.97 16.40
N ILE A 308 -14.80 6.32 15.84
CA ILE A 308 -14.69 5.01 15.18
C ILE A 308 -15.30 5.13 13.79
N LEU A 309 -14.58 4.61 12.80
CA LEU A 309 -14.93 4.58 11.39
C LEU A 309 -15.35 3.16 10.98
N THR A 310 -15.97 3.05 9.81
CA THR A 310 -16.22 1.79 9.13
C THR A 310 -15.75 1.88 7.67
N THR A 311 -14.79 1.04 7.29
CA THR A 311 -14.19 0.97 5.94
C THR A 311 -14.35 -0.44 5.40
N MET A 312 -14.93 -0.59 4.21
CA MET A 312 -15.20 -1.93 3.61
C MET A 312 -16.01 -2.88 4.51
N ASN A 313 -16.83 -2.34 5.42
CA ASN A 313 -17.55 -3.04 6.51
C ASN A 313 -16.70 -3.48 7.71
N HIS A 314 -15.40 -3.14 7.77
CA HIS A 314 -14.52 -3.38 8.90
C HIS A 314 -14.39 -2.13 9.79
N HIS A 315 -14.26 -2.31 11.11
CA HIS A 315 -14.19 -1.19 12.07
C HIS A 315 -12.76 -0.77 12.37
N THR A 316 -12.45 0.52 12.24
CA THR A 316 -11.11 1.08 12.50
C THR A 316 -11.20 2.53 12.96
N ASP A 317 -10.14 3.05 13.57
CA ASP A 317 -9.89 4.47 13.84
C ASP A 317 -8.68 5.01 13.05
N THR A 318 -7.85 4.11 12.51
CA THR A 318 -6.67 4.39 11.68
C THR A 318 -6.83 3.82 10.26
N ILE A 319 -6.40 4.57 9.25
CA ILE A 319 -6.51 4.20 7.83
C ILE A 319 -5.16 4.44 7.14
N SER A 320 -4.59 3.40 6.54
CA SER A 320 -3.41 3.51 5.68
C SER A 320 -3.79 4.03 4.29
N LEU A 321 -3.04 4.98 3.76
CA LEU A 321 -3.13 5.46 2.37
C LEU A 321 -1.72 5.52 1.76
N PHE A 322 -1.62 5.32 0.45
CA PHE A 322 -0.37 5.29 -0.33
C PHE A 322 -0.55 6.04 -1.66
N PRO A 323 0.51 6.30 -2.46
CA PRO A 323 0.37 7.09 -3.69
C PRO A 323 -0.65 6.53 -4.69
N ALA A 324 -1.67 7.31 -5.02
CA ALA A 324 -2.87 6.95 -5.80
C ALA A 324 -3.84 5.95 -5.14
N SER A 325 -3.66 5.61 -3.87
CA SER A 325 -4.60 4.80 -3.11
C SER A 325 -5.74 5.66 -2.54
N SER A 326 -6.93 5.06 -2.43
CA SER A 326 -8.16 5.77 -2.06
C SER A 326 -9.21 4.85 -1.44
N THR A 327 -10.01 5.39 -0.52
CA THR A 327 -11.04 4.65 0.22
C THR A 327 -12.19 5.56 0.64
N THR A 328 -13.33 4.95 0.99
CA THR A 328 -14.46 5.64 1.64
C THR A 328 -14.61 5.10 3.06
N ALA A 329 -14.64 5.98 4.06
CA ALA A 329 -14.87 5.63 5.46
C ALA A 329 -16.17 6.26 5.98
N GLU A 330 -17.09 5.42 6.48
CA GLU A 330 -18.31 5.89 7.14
C GLU A 330 -18.03 6.21 8.61
N MET A 331 -18.53 7.33 9.12
CA MET A 331 -18.47 7.69 10.55
C MET A 331 -19.85 8.11 11.05
N VAL A 332 -20.18 7.80 12.31
CA VAL A 332 -21.30 8.42 13.02
C VAL A 332 -20.74 9.32 14.12
N ALA A 333 -20.83 10.63 13.92
CA ALA A 333 -20.16 11.61 14.78
C ALA A 333 -20.71 11.57 16.22
N ASP A 334 -19.85 11.30 17.21
CA ASP A 334 -20.23 11.30 18.63
C ASP A 334 -19.16 12.03 19.50
N ASN A 335 -19.45 12.19 20.80
CA ASN A 335 -18.66 12.95 21.76
C ASN A 335 -18.36 14.40 21.29
N PRO A 336 -19.33 15.33 21.42
CA PRO A 336 -19.21 16.71 20.92
C PRO A 336 -18.00 17.45 21.49
N GLY A 337 -17.22 18.07 20.62
CA GLY A 337 -15.90 18.59 20.92
C GLY A 337 -15.15 19.10 19.69
N HIS A 338 -13.92 19.55 19.91
CA HIS A 338 -12.92 19.69 18.85
C HIS A 338 -12.02 18.45 18.93
N TRP A 339 -11.78 17.82 17.78
CA TRP A 339 -11.03 16.58 17.66
C TRP A 339 -9.88 16.74 16.68
N LEU A 340 -8.80 16.00 16.93
CA LEU A 340 -7.59 16.00 16.12
C LEU A 340 -7.71 14.95 15.00
N LEU A 341 -7.24 15.33 13.81
CA LEU A 341 -7.04 14.45 12.67
C LEU A 341 -5.57 14.53 12.27
N THR A 342 -4.85 13.41 12.30
CA THR A 342 -3.39 13.36 12.02
C THR A 342 -3.05 12.31 10.97
N CYS A 343 -1.97 12.52 10.24
CA CYS A 343 -1.11 11.39 9.88
C CYS A 343 -0.28 11.01 11.12
N SER A 344 -0.31 9.74 11.52
CA SER A 344 0.41 9.21 12.70
C SER A 344 1.77 8.59 12.35
N VAL A 345 2.29 8.85 11.15
CA VAL A 345 3.67 8.58 10.77
C VAL A 345 4.55 9.67 11.37
N ASN A 346 5.59 9.29 12.12
CA ASN A 346 6.35 10.20 12.99
C ASN A 346 6.79 11.51 12.30
N ASP A 347 7.39 11.41 11.12
CA ASP A 347 8.03 12.55 10.46
C ASP A 347 6.97 13.48 9.84
N HIS A 348 5.88 12.93 9.27
CA HIS A 348 4.75 13.71 8.76
C HIS A 348 3.99 14.42 9.89
N LEU A 349 3.92 13.81 11.07
CA LEU A 349 3.29 14.38 12.26
C LEU A 349 4.07 15.62 12.75
N MET A 350 5.41 15.54 12.77
CA MET A 350 6.31 16.66 13.12
C MET A 350 6.34 17.75 12.03
N ALA A 351 6.30 17.36 10.75
CA ALA A 351 6.18 18.27 9.61
C ALA A 351 4.77 18.88 9.44
N GLY A 352 3.83 18.56 10.35
CA GLY A 352 2.59 19.29 10.52
C GLY A 352 1.39 18.76 9.75
N MET A 353 1.36 17.48 9.36
CA MET A 353 0.20 16.86 8.71
C MET A 353 -0.95 16.60 9.69
N GLN A 354 -1.57 17.70 10.13
CA GLN A 354 -2.55 17.75 11.20
C GLN A 354 -3.70 18.72 10.85
N ALA A 355 -4.93 18.33 11.19
CA ALA A 355 -6.14 19.14 11.06
C ALA A 355 -7.01 19.03 12.34
N LEU A 356 -7.96 19.95 12.48
CA LEU A 356 -8.99 19.91 13.53
C LEU A 356 -10.37 19.77 12.88
N PHE A 357 -11.23 18.96 13.49
CA PHE A 357 -12.66 18.87 13.14
C PHE A 357 -13.54 19.08 14.37
N GLU A 358 -14.74 19.63 14.16
CA GLU A 358 -15.65 20.04 15.24
C GLU A 358 -16.98 19.28 15.16
N ILE A 359 -17.30 18.53 16.22
CA ILE A 359 -18.60 17.86 16.40
C ILE A 359 -19.49 18.73 17.30
N LYS A 360 -20.51 19.36 16.71
CA LYS A 360 -21.47 20.25 17.37
C LYS A 360 -22.66 19.49 17.96
N LYS A 361 -23.25 20.03 19.03
CA LYS A 361 -24.57 19.63 19.53
C LYS A 361 -25.65 20.36 18.72
N CYS A 362 -26.32 19.64 17.83
CA CYS A 362 -27.32 20.19 16.92
C CYS A 362 -28.74 19.73 17.29
N PHE A 363 -29.75 20.48 16.87
CA PHE A 363 -31.15 20.18 17.20
C PHE A 363 -31.84 19.41 16.06
N PRO A 364 -32.58 18.31 16.35
CA PRO A 364 -32.82 17.71 17.67
C PRO A 364 -31.59 16.96 18.20
N ASN A 365 -31.31 17.07 19.51
CA ASN A 365 -30.18 16.38 20.14
C ASN A 365 -30.40 14.85 20.14
N VAL A 366 -29.76 14.13 19.20
CA VAL A 366 -29.80 12.66 19.12
C VAL A 366 -28.85 12.05 20.15
N HIS A 367 -29.24 12.12 21.43
CA HIS A 367 -28.43 11.55 22.51
C HIS A 367 -28.72 10.05 22.66
N LYS A 368 -27.89 9.21 22.05
CA LYS A 368 -27.91 7.76 22.29
C LYS A 368 -27.55 7.50 23.76
N PRO A 369 -28.31 6.68 24.51
CA PRO A 369 -27.92 6.30 25.86
C PRO A 369 -26.62 5.47 25.78
N ARG A 370 -25.60 5.85 26.57
CA ARG A 370 -24.35 5.08 26.64
C ARG A 370 -24.68 3.63 27.06
N PRO A 371 -24.16 2.62 26.36
CA PRO A 371 -24.47 1.24 26.68
C PRO A 371 -23.82 0.82 28.02
N HIS A 372 -24.37 -0.21 28.65
CA HIS A 372 -23.86 -0.74 29.92
C HIS A 372 -23.32 -2.18 29.73
N GLY A 373 -22.00 -2.31 29.59
CA GLY A 373 -21.25 -3.56 29.70
C GLY A 373 -20.57 -3.70 31.07
N GLU A 374 -19.49 -4.48 31.13
CA GLU A 374 -18.66 -4.64 32.34
C GLU A 374 -17.61 -3.53 32.45
N LEU A 375 -17.18 -3.23 33.69
CA LEU A 375 -16.08 -2.32 33.97
C LEU A 375 -14.74 -3.09 33.98
N ARG A 376 -13.91 -2.87 32.97
CA ARG A 376 -12.55 -3.43 32.85
C ARG A 376 -11.56 -2.47 33.51
N GLN A 377 -11.22 -2.67 34.78
CA GLN A 377 -10.35 -1.77 35.52
C GLN A 377 -8.90 -2.29 35.62
N TYR A 378 -7.95 -1.45 35.22
CA TYR A 378 -6.51 -1.73 35.17
C TYR A 378 -5.72 -0.72 36.01
N PHE A 379 -4.57 -1.14 36.54
CA PHE A 379 -3.62 -0.26 37.23
C PHE A 379 -2.26 -0.34 36.52
N ILE A 380 -1.83 0.75 35.89
CA ILE A 380 -0.63 0.79 35.05
C ILE A 380 0.31 1.89 35.55
N ALA A 381 1.61 1.63 35.56
CA ALA A 381 2.63 2.66 35.78
C ALA A 381 3.63 2.73 34.63
N ALA A 382 4.09 3.94 34.33
CA ALA A 382 5.27 4.16 33.50
C ALA A 382 6.52 4.13 34.40
N GLU A 383 7.47 3.24 34.09
CA GLU A 383 8.70 3.04 34.88
C GLU A 383 9.94 3.00 33.99
N GLU A 384 11.04 3.58 34.47
CA GLU A 384 12.34 3.55 33.79
C GLU A 384 13.09 2.24 34.08
N GLU A 385 13.59 1.58 33.05
CA GLU A 385 14.41 0.37 33.14
C GLU A 385 15.52 0.35 32.10
N VAL A 386 16.55 -0.51 32.28
CA VAL A 386 17.56 -0.74 31.24
C VAL A 386 17.12 -1.93 30.40
N TRP A 387 16.67 -1.64 29.19
CA TRP A 387 16.35 -2.62 28.17
C TRP A 387 17.63 -3.15 27.51
N ASP A 388 17.57 -4.37 26.99
CA ASP A 388 18.64 -5.00 26.21
C ASP A 388 18.01 -5.65 24.98
N TYR A 389 18.25 -5.06 23.81
CA TYR A 389 17.73 -5.55 22.53
C TYR A 389 18.34 -6.89 22.14
N ALA A 390 19.55 -7.20 22.63
CA ALA A 390 20.29 -8.41 22.27
C ALA A 390 20.94 -9.15 23.48
N PRO A 391 20.14 -9.74 24.40
CA PRO A 391 20.66 -10.42 25.59
C PRO A 391 21.58 -11.62 25.28
N THR A 392 21.41 -12.24 24.10
CA THR A 392 22.37 -13.18 23.51
C THR A 392 23.09 -12.47 22.37
N VAL A 393 24.42 -12.45 22.38
CA VAL A 393 25.24 -11.82 21.33
C VAL A 393 25.01 -12.54 19.98
N PRO A 394 24.54 -11.85 18.93
CA PRO A 394 24.36 -12.44 17.61
C PRO A 394 25.69 -12.82 16.95
N THR A 395 25.67 -13.83 16.09
CA THR A 395 26.82 -14.23 15.25
C THR A 395 26.77 -13.66 13.83
N ASP A 396 25.86 -12.72 13.56
CA ASP A 396 25.67 -12.12 12.24
C ASP A 396 26.61 -10.92 12.06
N GLY A 397 27.18 -10.76 10.86
CA GLY A 397 28.16 -9.70 10.58
C GLY A 397 27.55 -8.29 10.57
N THR A 398 26.26 -8.16 10.27
CA THR A 398 25.54 -6.88 10.33
C THR A 398 25.26 -6.43 11.76
N ALA A 399 25.20 -7.35 12.72
CA ALA A 399 24.86 -7.03 14.10
C ALA A 399 25.90 -6.12 14.78
N GLU A 400 27.16 -6.14 14.33
CA GLU A 400 28.24 -5.29 14.86
C GLU A 400 27.94 -3.77 14.73
N THR A 401 27.07 -3.37 13.80
CA THR A 401 26.59 -1.98 13.72
C THR A 401 25.75 -1.60 14.94
N PHE A 402 24.85 -2.47 15.38
CA PHE A 402 23.79 -2.15 16.34
C PHE A 402 24.10 -2.62 17.77
N VAL A 403 24.67 -3.82 17.95
CA VAL A 403 24.84 -4.42 19.30
C VAL A 403 26.17 -4.06 19.98
N THR A 404 27.19 -3.63 19.21
CA THR A 404 28.55 -3.45 19.71
C THR A 404 28.76 -2.09 20.40
N ARG A 405 29.07 -2.13 21.70
CA ARG A 405 29.50 -0.97 22.50
C ARG A 405 30.87 -0.46 22.02
N GLY A 406 31.00 0.86 21.81
CA GLY A 406 32.22 1.48 21.28
C GLY A 406 32.58 2.81 21.96
N GLN A 407 33.46 3.59 21.33
CA GLN A 407 33.71 5.00 21.70
C GLN A 407 32.49 5.84 21.32
N ASN A 408 32.13 5.81 20.03
CA ASN A 408 30.98 6.50 19.48
C ASN A 408 29.81 5.53 19.17
N ARG A 409 29.57 4.51 20.02
CA ARG A 409 28.42 3.59 19.91
C ARG A 409 27.94 3.13 21.29
N ILE A 410 26.62 3.07 21.48
CA ILE A 410 25.98 2.63 22.73
C ILE A 410 25.98 1.09 22.83
N GLY A 411 25.67 0.39 21.73
CA GLY A 411 25.49 -1.07 21.68
C GLY A 411 24.06 -1.49 22.03
N SER A 412 23.84 -2.74 22.43
CA SER A 412 22.47 -3.30 22.59
C SER A 412 21.63 -2.78 23.76
N ARG A 413 22.17 -1.92 24.64
CA ARG A 413 21.59 -1.62 25.96
C ARG A 413 21.27 -0.15 26.15
N TYR A 414 20.00 0.13 26.45
CA TYR A 414 19.46 1.47 26.57
C TYR A 414 18.59 1.59 27.83
N LYS A 415 18.69 2.72 28.51
CA LYS A 415 17.69 3.20 29.44
C LYS A 415 16.46 3.58 28.61
N LYS A 416 15.33 2.94 28.92
CA LYS A 416 14.02 3.14 28.30
C LYS A 416 12.97 3.32 29.40
N VAL A 417 11.73 3.59 29.01
CA VAL A 417 10.57 3.63 29.90
C VAL A 417 9.51 2.65 29.39
N ARG A 418 8.83 1.94 30.30
CA ARG A 418 7.86 0.90 29.95
C ARG A 418 6.59 1.02 30.77
N TYR A 419 5.47 0.59 30.18
CA TYR A 419 4.26 0.30 30.94
C TYR A 419 4.40 -1.00 31.75
N VAL A 420 3.97 -0.94 33.01
CA VAL A 420 4.03 -2.04 33.98
C VAL A 420 2.70 -2.15 34.72
N GLU A 421 2.11 -3.34 34.77
CA GLU A 421 0.83 -3.58 35.44
C GLU A 421 0.99 -3.87 36.94
N TYR A 422 -0.02 -3.48 37.71
CA TYR A 422 -0.08 -3.55 39.16
C TYR A 422 -1.41 -4.15 39.65
N THR A 423 -1.40 -4.79 40.81
CA THR A 423 -2.60 -5.44 41.37
C THR A 423 -3.68 -4.46 41.83
N ASP A 424 -3.29 -3.24 42.21
CA ASP A 424 -4.14 -2.25 42.84
C ASP A 424 -3.54 -0.83 42.79
N ASN A 425 -4.30 0.15 43.31
CA ASN A 425 -3.95 1.57 43.32
C ASN A 425 -2.82 1.96 44.31
N THR A 426 -2.24 1.04 45.07
CA THR A 426 -1.04 1.33 45.88
C THR A 426 0.20 1.42 45.00
N PHE A 427 0.22 0.69 43.88
CA PHE A 427 1.37 0.47 43.01
C PHE A 427 2.60 -0.12 43.75
N MET A 428 2.35 -1.00 44.72
CA MET A 428 3.37 -1.78 45.43
C MET A 428 3.67 -3.12 44.75
N THR A 429 2.64 -3.92 44.43
CA THR A 429 2.82 -5.28 43.88
C THR A 429 2.62 -5.30 42.37
N LYS A 430 3.71 -5.48 41.62
CA LYS A 430 3.68 -5.70 40.17
C LYS A 430 2.99 -7.02 39.84
N ILE A 431 2.22 -7.05 38.74
CA ILE A 431 1.81 -8.31 38.12
C ILE A 431 3.01 -8.86 37.35
N LEU A 432 3.36 -10.13 37.60
CA LEU A 432 4.42 -10.82 36.88
C LEU A 432 3.82 -11.50 35.65
N ARG A 433 4.39 -11.24 34.46
CA ARG A 433 3.98 -11.92 33.22
C ARG A 433 4.12 -13.43 33.37
N SER A 434 3.13 -14.16 32.88
CA SER A 434 3.17 -15.62 32.76
C SER A 434 4.19 -16.08 31.70
N PRO A 435 4.53 -17.39 31.64
CA PRO A 435 5.34 -17.94 30.55
C PRO A 435 4.71 -17.72 29.16
N GLU A 436 3.38 -17.61 29.08
CA GLU A 436 2.66 -17.38 27.81
C GLU A 436 2.82 -15.92 27.35
N GLU A 437 2.93 -14.98 28.27
CA GLU A 437 3.14 -13.54 28.02
C GLU A 437 4.62 -13.15 27.91
N GLN A 438 5.56 -14.09 28.04
CA GLN A 438 6.99 -13.80 27.98
C GLN A 438 7.38 -13.13 26.63
N HIS A 439 6.65 -13.45 25.56
CA HIS A 439 6.82 -12.87 24.24
C HIS A 439 6.52 -11.37 24.17
N LEU A 440 5.78 -10.77 25.11
CA LEU A 440 5.43 -9.35 25.06
C LEU A 440 6.65 -8.40 25.08
N GLY A 441 7.82 -8.86 25.52
CA GLY A 441 9.07 -8.09 25.43
C GLY A 441 8.95 -6.71 26.07
N ILE A 442 9.15 -5.65 25.28
CA ILE A 442 9.04 -4.25 25.73
C ILE A 442 7.58 -3.74 25.85
N LEU A 443 6.57 -4.47 25.36
CA LEU A 443 5.18 -4.00 25.36
C LEU A 443 4.58 -3.88 26.76
N GLY A 444 3.65 -2.94 26.93
CA GLY A 444 2.77 -2.88 28.09
C GLY A 444 1.87 -4.12 28.27
N PRO A 445 1.12 -4.20 29.38
CA PRO A 445 0.09 -5.24 29.57
C PRO A 445 -0.98 -5.20 28.49
N VAL A 446 -1.58 -6.35 28.18
CA VAL A 446 -2.65 -6.46 27.18
C VAL A 446 -3.98 -6.00 27.78
N LEU A 447 -4.48 -4.86 27.33
CA LEU A 447 -5.80 -4.37 27.73
C LEU A 447 -6.87 -5.07 26.88
N LYS A 448 -8.00 -5.47 27.48
CA LYS A 448 -9.04 -6.25 26.80
C LYS A 448 -10.44 -5.85 27.24
N ALA A 449 -11.34 -5.69 26.27
CA ALA A 449 -12.73 -5.35 26.49
C ALA A 449 -13.64 -6.00 25.44
N GLU A 450 -14.90 -6.25 25.81
CA GLU A 450 -15.94 -6.60 24.86
C GLU A 450 -16.72 -5.33 24.45
N GLU A 451 -17.45 -5.36 23.32
CA GLU A 451 -18.39 -4.28 23.00
C GLU A 451 -19.31 -3.93 24.18
N LYS A 452 -19.49 -2.63 24.43
CA LYS A 452 -20.26 -2.01 25.53
C LYS A 452 -19.53 -1.96 26.87
N ASP A 453 -18.40 -2.64 27.03
CA ASP A 453 -17.59 -2.49 28.24
C ASP A 453 -17.04 -1.06 28.38
N THR A 454 -16.70 -0.70 29.61
CA THR A 454 -15.95 0.53 29.92
C THR A 454 -14.57 0.13 30.44
N ILE A 455 -13.52 0.61 29.77
CA ILE A 455 -12.14 0.44 30.22
C ILE A 455 -11.82 1.61 31.17
N ARG A 456 -11.31 1.30 32.36
CA ARG A 456 -10.78 2.30 33.28
C ARG A 456 -9.32 2.01 33.57
N VAL A 457 -8.43 2.91 33.15
CA VAL A 457 -6.99 2.80 33.42
C VAL A 457 -6.59 3.80 34.50
N VAL A 458 -6.25 3.29 35.67
CA VAL A 458 -5.63 4.08 36.74
C VAL A 458 -4.13 4.13 36.45
N PHE A 459 -3.67 5.24 35.87
CA PHE A 459 -2.29 5.44 35.46
C PHE A 459 -1.49 6.18 36.54
N LYS A 460 -0.33 5.67 36.94
CA LYS A 460 0.62 6.34 37.82
C LYS A 460 1.95 6.56 37.14
N ASN A 461 2.35 7.82 36.96
CA ASN A 461 3.66 8.10 36.41
C ASN A 461 4.75 7.94 37.50
N LYS A 462 5.67 6.99 37.33
CA LYS A 462 6.82 6.74 38.22
C LYS A 462 8.17 7.06 37.54
N ALA A 463 8.15 7.57 36.31
CA ALA A 463 9.32 8.01 35.55
C ALA A 463 9.65 9.48 35.84
N SER A 464 10.79 9.96 35.30
CA SER A 464 11.31 11.32 35.50
C SER A 464 10.65 12.41 34.63
N ARG A 465 9.85 12.01 33.62
CA ARG A 465 9.22 12.90 32.63
C ARG A 465 7.69 12.79 32.68
N PRO A 466 6.92 13.83 32.30
CA PRO A 466 5.48 13.71 32.15
C PRO A 466 5.14 12.78 30.98
N TYR A 467 4.09 11.97 31.15
CA TYR A 467 3.61 10.98 30.18
C TYR A 467 2.08 10.88 30.26
N THR A 468 1.44 10.24 29.28
CA THR A 468 -0.02 10.01 29.24
C THR A 468 -0.35 8.57 28.86
N ILE A 469 -1.64 8.22 28.74
CA ILE A 469 -2.08 7.05 27.98
C ILE A 469 -3.19 7.46 27.02
N GLN A 470 -2.90 7.33 25.73
CA GLN A 470 -3.77 7.59 24.59
C GLN A 470 -4.11 6.23 23.91
N PRO A 471 -5.39 5.87 23.75
CA PRO A 471 -5.79 4.61 23.13
C PRO A 471 -6.22 4.77 21.66
N HIS A 472 -6.12 3.67 20.92
CA HIS A 472 -6.81 3.44 19.65
C HIS A 472 -8.09 2.61 19.85
N GLY A 473 -9.00 2.62 18.86
CA GLY A 473 -10.15 1.72 18.77
C GLY A 473 -11.25 1.88 19.83
N VAL A 474 -11.24 2.98 20.60
CA VAL A 474 -12.23 3.26 21.67
C VAL A 474 -12.67 4.72 21.69
N GLN A 475 -13.88 4.96 22.20
CA GLN A 475 -14.42 6.31 22.34
C GLN A 475 -14.19 6.89 23.75
N TYR A 476 -13.93 8.19 23.82
CA TYR A 476 -13.74 8.95 25.06
C TYR A 476 -14.26 10.38 24.87
N SER A 477 -14.31 11.18 25.94
CA SER A 477 -14.64 12.61 25.85
C SER A 477 -13.37 13.45 25.82
N VAL A 478 -13.47 14.71 25.37
CA VAL A 478 -12.30 15.60 25.20
C VAL A 478 -11.53 15.84 26.50
N GLU A 479 -12.19 15.73 27.66
CA GLU A 479 -11.54 15.82 28.98
C GLU A 479 -10.70 14.58 29.36
N GLN A 480 -10.72 13.54 28.52
CA GLN A 480 -9.97 12.28 28.64
C GLN A 480 -8.94 12.09 27.52
N ASP A 481 -8.86 13.03 26.58
CA ASP A 481 -7.88 13.06 25.49
C ASP A 481 -6.45 13.13 26.04
N GLY A 482 -5.57 12.22 25.58
CA GLY A 482 -4.18 12.12 26.02
C GLY A 482 -3.20 13.01 25.26
N VAL A 483 -3.68 13.83 24.31
CA VAL A 483 -2.90 14.59 23.31
C VAL A 483 -3.19 16.09 23.39
N VAL A 484 -4.46 16.50 23.25
CA VAL A 484 -4.82 17.90 23.01
C VAL A 484 -4.87 18.68 24.33
N THR A 485 -3.81 19.43 24.65
CA THR A 485 -3.79 20.34 25.81
C THR A 485 -4.94 21.37 25.77
N PRO A 486 -5.54 21.78 26.92
CA PRO A 486 -5.00 21.73 28.28
C PRO A 486 -5.67 20.78 29.33
N PRO A 487 -6.41 19.69 29.04
CA PRO A 487 -6.94 18.81 30.08
C PRO A 487 -5.84 18.15 30.93
N PRO A 488 -6.12 17.80 32.21
CA PRO A 488 -5.19 17.04 33.05
C PRO A 488 -4.84 15.64 32.50
N ALA A 489 -5.66 15.10 31.60
CA ALA A 489 -5.45 13.82 30.91
C ALA A 489 -4.24 13.85 29.95
N ALA A 490 -3.95 15.02 29.37
CA ALA A 490 -2.88 15.23 28.38
C ALA A 490 -1.48 15.53 29.00
N LEU A 491 -1.33 15.52 30.34
CA LEU A 491 -0.02 15.75 30.98
C LEU A 491 0.11 15.19 32.40
N VAL A 492 0.24 13.86 32.56
CA VAL A 492 0.41 13.24 33.88
C VAL A 492 1.86 13.36 34.33
N ARG A 493 2.13 14.35 35.20
CA ARG A 493 3.46 14.68 35.72
C ARG A 493 4.07 13.54 36.58
N PRO A 494 5.42 13.47 36.72
CA PRO A 494 6.09 12.54 37.61
C PRO A 494 5.48 12.50 39.02
N GLY A 495 5.25 11.27 39.52
CA GLY A 495 4.64 11.01 40.82
C GLY A 495 3.11 11.13 40.88
N MET A 496 2.46 11.70 39.86
CA MET A 496 1.00 11.88 39.84
C MET A 496 0.27 10.62 39.37
N VAL A 497 -1.04 10.59 39.66
CA VAL A 497 -1.99 9.57 39.21
C VAL A 497 -3.09 10.25 38.40
N HIS A 498 -3.47 9.64 37.27
CA HIS A 498 -4.67 9.98 36.50
C HIS A 498 -5.57 8.75 36.37
N ILE A 499 -6.85 8.96 36.05
CA ILE A 499 -7.80 7.89 35.78
C ILE A 499 -8.43 8.19 34.43
N TYR A 500 -8.11 7.38 33.43
CA TYR A 500 -8.73 7.42 32.12
C TYR A 500 -9.96 6.50 32.09
N GLU A 501 -11.06 6.95 31.50
CA GLU A 501 -12.25 6.15 31.20
C GLU A 501 -12.55 6.16 29.70
N TRP A 502 -12.54 4.99 29.07
CA TRP A 502 -12.83 4.78 27.66
C TRP A 502 -14.01 3.82 27.49
N MET A 503 -14.84 4.04 26.48
CA MET A 503 -16.06 3.29 26.22
C MET A 503 -15.94 2.57 24.87
N VAL A 504 -16.27 1.27 24.85
CA VAL A 504 -16.31 0.48 23.63
C VAL A 504 -17.72 0.59 23.03
N PRO A 505 -17.94 1.30 21.92
CA PRO A 505 -19.28 1.45 21.36
C PRO A 505 -19.81 0.14 20.77
N VAL A 506 -21.11 0.10 20.50
CA VAL A 506 -21.74 -0.99 19.76
C VAL A 506 -21.32 -0.89 18.30
N GLY A 507 -20.75 -1.96 17.74
CA GLY A 507 -20.08 -1.88 16.43
C GLY A 507 -18.69 -1.24 16.48
N ALA A 508 -17.89 -1.58 17.50
CA ALA A 508 -16.42 -1.51 17.44
C ALA A 508 -15.76 -2.88 17.67
N GLY A 509 -16.55 -3.94 17.87
CA GLY A 509 -16.08 -5.32 17.87
C GLY A 509 -16.05 -5.92 16.46
N PRO A 510 -15.29 -7.01 16.23
CA PRO A 510 -15.12 -7.56 14.89
C PRO A 510 -16.41 -8.09 14.24
N VAL A 511 -16.59 -7.77 12.96
CA VAL A 511 -17.77 -8.13 12.15
C VAL A 511 -17.78 -9.61 11.75
N GLU A 512 -18.87 -10.09 11.15
CA GLU A 512 -19.03 -11.54 10.89
C GLU A 512 -17.96 -12.08 9.92
N GLY A 513 -17.28 -13.16 10.34
CA GLY A 513 -16.19 -13.80 9.59
C GLY A 513 -14.77 -13.42 10.03
N GLU A 514 -14.59 -12.39 10.85
CA GLU A 514 -13.29 -12.02 11.44
C GLU A 514 -12.90 -12.88 12.67
N ALA A 515 -11.72 -12.64 13.23
CA ALA A 515 -11.32 -13.11 14.56
C ALA A 515 -12.26 -12.62 15.67
N ASP A 516 -12.21 -13.20 16.88
CA ASP A 516 -13.09 -12.77 17.98
C ASP A 516 -12.69 -11.43 18.65
N CYS A 517 -11.50 -10.93 18.35
CA CYS A 517 -10.98 -9.63 18.79
C CYS A 517 -10.21 -8.90 17.68
N LEU A 518 -10.38 -7.58 17.59
CA LEU A 518 -9.55 -6.67 16.81
C LEU A 518 -8.34 -6.22 17.64
N THR A 519 -7.21 -5.97 16.97
CA THR A 519 -5.98 -5.42 17.58
C THR A 519 -5.95 -3.90 17.42
N TYR A 520 -5.71 -3.21 18.52
CA TYR A 520 -5.39 -1.79 18.58
C TYR A 520 -4.19 -1.57 19.51
N LEU A 521 -3.69 -0.34 19.59
CA LEU A 521 -2.60 0.06 20.49
C LEU A 521 -3.06 1.07 21.56
N TYR A 522 -2.26 1.21 22.60
CA TYR A 522 -2.23 2.40 23.45
C TYR A 522 -0.79 2.86 23.66
N TYR A 523 -0.59 4.17 23.72
CA TYR A 523 0.73 4.80 23.73
C TYR A 523 0.74 6.06 24.61
N SER A 524 1.90 6.63 24.93
CA SER A 524 1.95 7.99 25.53
C SER A 524 2.05 9.02 24.41
N ALA A 525 1.38 10.16 24.58
CA ALA A 525 1.20 11.17 23.55
C ALA A 525 1.43 12.60 24.06
N VAL A 526 2.31 12.76 25.06
CA VAL A 526 2.85 14.09 25.43
C VAL A 526 3.77 14.60 24.33
N ASP A 527 4.56 13.67 23.78
CA ASP A 527 5.32 13.80 22.55
C ASP A 527 5.27 12.41 21.90
N PRO A 528 4.28 12.09 21.04
CA PRO A 528 3.99 10.72 20.64
C PRO A 528 5.18 10.05 19.92
N VAL A 529 5.99 10.83 19.21
CA VAL A 529 7.22 10.36 18.55
C VAL A 529 8.26 9.97 19.60
N LYS A 530 8.63 10.89 20.51
CA LYS A 530 9.70 10.63 21.48
C LYS A 530 9.25 9.65 22.58
N ASP A 531 7.98 9.64 22.95
CA ASP A 531 7.39 8.76 23.96
C ASP A 531 7.35 7.29 23.50
N THR A 532 6.93 7.04 22.25
CA THR A 532 6.91 5.67 21.68
C THR A 532 8.31 5.14 21.43
N SER A 533 9.20 5.93 20.83
CA SER A 533 10.62 5.59 20.69
C SER A 533 11.29 5.33 22.05
N SER A 534 10.90 6.04 23.11
CA SER A 534 11.37 5.77 24.49
C SER A 534 10.80 4.49 25.11
N GLY A 535 9.75 3.89 24.54
CA GLY A 535 9.19 2.58 24.92
C GLY A 535 7.73 2.57 25.42
N LEU A 536 7.00 3.70 25.40
CA LEU A 536 5.61 3.74 25.92
C LEU A 536 4.56 3.32 24.88
N VAL A 537 4.44 2.00 24.70
CA VAL A 537 3.39 1.35 23.90
C VAL A 537 2.92 0.03 24.52
N GLY A 538 1.65 -0.32 24.34
CA GLY A 538 1.11 -1.66 24.63
C GLY A 538 -0.13 -1.99 23.78
N PRO A 539 -0.54 -3.27 23.71
CA PRO A 539 -1.68 -3.70 22.89
C PRO A 539 -3.02 -3.62 23.63
N LEU A 540 -4.07 -3.28 22.88
CA LEU A 540 -5.47 -3.20 23.32
C LEU A 540 -6.32 -4.08 22.39
N LEU A 541 -7.06 -5.04 22.96
CA LEU A 541 -7.98 -5.89 22.20
C LEU A 541 -9.44 -5.51 22.44
N ILE A 542 -10.18 -5.31 21.36
CA ILE A 542 -11.62 -5.07 21.37
C ILE A 542 -12.35 -6.27 20.78
N CYS A 543 -13.24 -6.87 21.56
CA CYS A 543 -13.71 -8.23 21.34
C CYS A 543 -15.24 -8.31 21.20
N ARG A 544 -15.73 -9.35 20.51
CA ARG A 544 -17.17 -9.64 20.42
C ARG A 544 -17.75 -10.00 21.80
N PRO A 545 -19.01 -9.64 22.10
CA PRO A 545 -19.68 -10.04 23.34
C PRO A 545 -19.65 -11.56 23.61
N LYS A 546 -19.25 -11.93 24.82
CA LYS A 546 -19.10 -13.29 25.37
C LYS A 546 -17.99 -14.13 24.71
N SER A 547 -16.99 -13.49 24.08
CA SER A 547 -15.79 -14.16 23.58
C SER A 547 -14.70 -14.26 24.65
N LEU A 548 -14.67 -13.36 25.64
CA LEU A 548 -13.72 -13.37 26.74
C LEU A 548 -14.23 -14.19 27.93
N LYS A 549 -13.32 -14.92 28.58
CA LYS A 549 -13.58 -15.67 29.81
C LYS A 549 -12.43 -15.43 30.78
N LYS A 550 -12.67 -14.61 31.82
CA LYS A 550 -11.63 -14.12 32.75
C LYS A 550 -10.45 -13.43 32.04
N GLY A 551 -10.71 -12.65 30.99
CA GLY A 551 -9.66 -11.97 30.21
C GLY A 551 -8.92 -12.81 29.18
N VAL A 552 -9.27 -14.10 29.01
CA VAL A 552 -8.70 -14.97 27.97
C VAL A 552 -9.74 -15.22 26.88
N GLN A 553 -9.33 -15.18 25.61
CA GLN A 553 -10.20 -15.53 24.48
C GLN A 553 -10.63 -16.99 24.56
N LYS A 554 -11.93 -17.26 24.44
CA LYS A 554 -12.53 -18.58 24.67
C LYS A 554 -12.26 -19.61 23.57
N ASN A 555 -12.08 -19.15 22.32
CA ASN A 555 -12.11 -20.00 21.12
C ASN A 555 -10.71 -20.30 20.53
N TYR A 556 -9.64 -19.81 21.17
CA TYR A 556 -8.24 -19.98 20.77
C TYR A 556 -7.46 -20.73 21.84
N ASN A 557 -6.45 -21.49 21.41
CA ASN A 557 -5.50 -22.22 22.25
C ASN A 557 -4.33 -21.33 22.70
N LYS A 558 -3.93 -20.38 21.84
CA LYS A 558 -2.83 -19.43 22.07
C LYS A 558 -3.17 -18.05 21.50
N GLU A 559 -2.60 -17.04 22.13
CA GLU A 559 -2.70 -15.64 21.75
C GLU A 559 -1.28 -15.05 21.79
N PHE A 560 -0.82 -14.46 20.69
CA PHE A 560 0.48 -13.83 20.57
C PHE A 560 0.35 -12.41 20.04
N HIS A 561 1.16 -11.49 20.58
CA HIS A 561 1.22 -10.09 20.18
C HIS A 561 2.60 -9.81 19.59
N LEU A 562 2.67 -9.28 18.38
CA LEU A 562 3.90 -8.80 17.74
C LEU A 562 3.70 -7.34 17.32
N MET A 563 4.50 -6.46 17.92
CA MET A 563 4.76 -5.13 17.39
C MET A 563 6.13 -5.16 16.73
N ALA A 564 6.18 -4.78 15.46
CA ALA A 564 7.44 -4.64 14.72
C ALA A 564 7.65 -3.17 14.37
N THR A 565 8.87 -2.68 14.60
CA THR A 565 9.22 -1.25 14.43
C THR A 565 10.74 -1.08 14.46
N VAL A 566 11.23 -0.03 13.80
CA VAL A 566 12.57 0.52 14.04
C VAL A 566 12.48 1.44 15.26
N PHE A 567 12.89 0.93 16.42
CA PHE A 567 13.05 1.78 17.60
C PHE A 567 14.22 2.73 17.38
N ASP A 568 13.95 3.96 16.96
CA ASP A 568 14.95 5.01 16.82
C ASP A 568 15.29 5.60 18.20
N GLU A 569 16.41 5.16 18.78
CA GLU A 569 16.87 5.66 20.07
C GLU A 569 17.49 7.08 20.00
N ASN A 570 17.66 7.66 18.80
CA ASN A 570 18.04 9.07 18.65
C ASN A 570 16.87 10.00 19.02
N LEU A 571 15.64 9.57 18.73
CA LEU A 571 14.40 10.24 19.14
C LEU A 571 14.00 9.97 20.60
N SER A 572 14.71 9.06 21.29
CA SER A 572 14.45 8.69 22.68
C SER A 572 14.76 9.84 23.65
N TRP A 573 13.85 10.11 24.59
CA TRP A 573 14.06 11.08 25.68
C TRP A 573 15.30 10.78 26.53
N TYR A 574 15.84 9.57 26.44
CA TYR A 574 16.95 9.07 27.21
C TYR A 574 18.28 9.00 26.43
N LEU A 575 18.34 9.46 25.17
CA LEU A 575 19.56 9.43 24.35
C LEU A 575 20.78 9.98 25.11
N ASP A 576 20.65 11.14 25.77
CA ASP A 576 21.75 11.75 26.52
C ASP A 576 22.15 10.98 27.80
N ASP A 577 21.19 10.31 28.47
CA ASP A 577 21.50 9.38 29.56
C ASP A 577 22.22 8.13 29.02
N ASN A 578 21.82 7.65 27.85
CA ASN A 578 22.38 6.47 27.20
C ASN A 578 23.80 6.72 26.68
N ILE A 579 24.06 7.86 26.05
CA ILE A 579 25.39 8.32 25.67
C ILE A 579 26.32 8.33 26.90
N ARG A 580 25.88 8.96 28.01
CA ARG A 580 26.66 9.05 29.25
C ARG A 580 26.93 7.69 29.92
N THR A 581 25.99 6.76 29.85
CA THR A 581 26.03 5.50 30.61
C THR A 581 26.71 4.36 29.84
N PHE A 582 26.44 4.28 28.53
CA PHE A 582 26.74 3.10 27.71
C PHE A 582 27.81 3.32 26.64
N THR A 583 28.18 4.54 26.26
CA THR A 583 29.40 4.70 25.43
C THR A 583 30.67 4.50 26.28
N THR A 584 31.84 4.51 25.65
CA THR A 584 33.14 4.52 26.36
C THR A 584 33.85 5.88 26.30
N ALA A 585 33.38 6.81 25.46
CA ALA A 585 33.87 8.18 25.39
C ALA A 585 32.71 9.19 25.14
N PRO A 586 31.84 9.44 26.14
CA PRO A 586 30.62 10.25 25.95
C PRO A 586 30.85 11.64 25.33
N ASN A 587 32.02 12.24 25.59
CA ASN A 587 32.36 13.58 25.14
C ASN A 587 32.90 13.64 23.68
N THR A 588 33.04 12.51 22.98
CA THR A 588 33.48 12.45 21.57
C THR A 588 32.37 12.01 20.61
N VAL A 589 31.16 11.80 21.12
CA VAL A 589 29.98 11.42 20.34
C VAL A 589 29.46 12.64 19.59
N ASN A 590 29.51 12.61 18.27
CA ASN A 590 28.67 13.48 17.45
C ASN A 590 27.27 12.83 17.32
N LYS A 591 26.21 13.62 17.50
CA LYS A 591 24.83 13.17 17.28
C LYS A 591 24.40 13.26 15.80
N GLU A 592 25.08 14.10 15.04
CA GLU A 592 24.86 14.35 13.60
C GLU A 592 25.68 13.38 12.71
N ASP A 593 26.34 12.38 13.30
CA ASP A 593 27.10 11.36 12.58
C ASP A 593 26.17 10.23 12.15
N GLU A 594 26.02 10.01 10.85
CA GLU A 594 25.19 8.95 10.26
C GLU A 594 25.48 7.57 10.86
N GLY A 595 26.76 7.25 11.10
CA GLY A 595 27.21 5.99 11.66
C GLY A 595 26.90 5.82 13.15
N PHE A 596 26.63 6.92 13.86
CA PHE A 596 26.03 6.92 15.19
C PHE A 596 24.51 6.79 15.11
N ILE A 597 23.84 7.60 14.27
CA ILE A 597 22.38 7.61 14.07
C ILE A 597 21.88 6.20 13.71
N GLU A 598 22.47 5.56 12.70
CA GLU A 598 22.13 4.21 12.26
C GLU A 598 22.41 3.16 13.36
N SER A 599 23.50 3.32 14.14
CA SER A 599 23.80 2.37 15.24
C SER A 599 22.75 2.35 16.36
N ASN A 600 21.90 3.38 16.42
CA ASN A 600 20.82 3.56 17.39
C ASN A 600 19.43 3.19 16.82
N LYS A 601 19.32 2.82 15.53
CA LYS A 601 18.07 2.38 14.88
C LYS A 601 17.86 0.88 15.09
N MET A 602 17.03 0.51 16.06
CA MET A 602 16.86 -0.89 16.48
C MET A 602 15.66 -1.55 15.78
N HIS A 603 15.91 -2.18 14.62
CA HIS A 603 14.94 -2.94 13.82
C HIS A 603 14.45 -4.20 14.55
N ALA A 604 13.41 -4.08 15.38
CA ALA A 604 13.07 -5.06 16.41
C ALA A 604 11.64 -5.59 16.33
N ILE A 605 11.42 -6.78 16.91
CA ILE A 605 10.09 -7.33 17.18
C ILE A 605 9.91 -7.43 18.71
N ASN A 606 8.90 -6.75 19.25
CA ASN A 606 8.68 -6.56 20.70
C ASN A 606 9.91 -6.06 21.47
N GLY A 607 10.78 -5.29 20.82
CA GLY A 607 12.03 -4.79 21.40
C GLY A 607 13.20 -5.78 21.40
N PHE A 608 13.11 -6.92 20.71
CA PHE A 608 14.26 -7.83 20.50
C PHE A 608 14.71 -7.87 19.06
N VAL A 609 16.03 -8.00 18.85
CA VAL A 609 16.67 -8.16 17.54
C VAL A 609 17.31 -9.54 17.39
N TYR A 610 17.62 -9.92 16.15
CA TYR A 610 18.43 -11.09 15.78
C TYR A 610 18.01 -12.41 16.45
N ASN A 611 16.71 -12.74 16.39
CA ASN A 611 16.12 -13.98 16.92
C ASN A 611 16.11 -14.14 18.46
N ASN A 612 16.32 -13.07 19.23
CA ASN A 612 16.32 -13.12 20.71
C ASN A 612 14.94 -13.07 21.39
N LEU A 613 13.84 -12.94 20.64
CA LEU A 613 12.47 -12.92 21.16
C LEU A 613 12.06 -14.30 21.76
N PRO A 614 11.73 -14.39 23.07
CA PRO A 614 11.30 -15.65 23.69
C PRO A 614 9.78 -15.89 23.59
N GLY A 615 9.33 -17.09 23.97
CA GLY A 615 7.92 -17.37 24.30
C GLY A 615 6.99 -17.78 23.16
N LEU A 616 7.42 -17.74 21.90
CA LEU A 616 6.61 -18.12 20.73
C LEU A 616 6.55 -19.65 20.51
N THR A 617 5.90 -20.38 21.42
CA THR A 617 5.73 -21.84 21.33
C THR A 617 4.25 -22.25 21.32
N MET A 618 3.87 -23.06 20.34
CA MET A 618 2.49 -23.55 20.10
C MET A 618 2.47 -25.02 19.68
N CYS A 619 1.30 -25.66 19.77
CA CYS A 619 1.11 -27.04 19.33
C CYS A 619 0.59 -27.10 17.88
N LYS A 620 0.98 -28.13 17.13
CA LYS A 620 0.39 -28.42 15.82
C LYS A 620 -1.13 -28.63 15.95
N GLY A 621 -1.90 -27.86 15.19
CA GLY A 621 -3.37 -27.88 15.22
C GLY A 621 -4.01 -27.05 16.35
N ASP A 622 -3.23 -26.26 17.10
CA ASP A 622 -3.80 -25.20 17.94
C ASP A 622 -4.50 -24.14 17.09
N LYS A 623 -5.60 -23.55 17.59
CA LYS A 623 -6.08 -22.28 17.07
C LYS A 623 -5.31 -21.14 17.70
N VAL A 624 -4.58 -20.40 16.89
CA VAL A 624 -3.70 -19.31 17.34
C VAL A 624 -4.24 -17.98 16.83
N SER A 625 -4.43 -17.02 17.74
CA SER A 625 -4.67 -15.62 17.39
C SER A 625 -3.34 -14.86 17.42
N TRP A 626 -3.01 -14.18 16.34
CA TRP A 626 -1.83 -13.31 16.23
C TRP A 626 -2.31 -11.86 16.09
N HIS A 627 -1.87 -11.02 17.01
CA HIS A 627 -2.17 -9.61 17.08
C HIS A 627 -0.93 -8.83 16.61
N LEU A 628 -1.03 -8.20 15.45
CA LEU A 628 0.10 -7.63 14.71
C LEU A 628 -0.04 -6.11 14.64
N SER A 629 1.06 -5.37 14.78
CA SER A 629 1.05 -3.91 14.85
C SER A 629 2.37 -3.28 14.43
N GLY A 630 2.32 -2.04 13.93
CA GLY A 630 3.48 -1.23 13.56
C GLY A 630 3.52 0.13 14.28
N LEU A 631 4.71 0.70 14.38
CA LEU A 631 5.00 2.08 14.83
C LEU A 631 6.24 2.59 14.09
N GLY A 632 6.45 3.90 14.02
CA GLY A 632 7.66 4.50 13.45
C GLY A 632 7.40 5.58 12.42
N SER A 633 8.27 5.69 11.42
CA SER A 633 8.17 6.70 10.36
C SER A 633 7.93 6.09 8.97
N GLU A 634 8.16 6.85 7.91
CA GLU A 634 7.97 6.42 6.52
C GLU A 634 8.86 5.23 6.12
N THR A 635 9.95 4.97 6.85
CA THR A 635 10.76 3.76 6.65
C THR A 635 10.15 2.47 7.23
N ASP A 636 9.14 2.54 8.11
CA ASP A 636 8.58 1.38 8.82
C ASP A 636 7.54 0.60 7.99
N ILE A 637 7.92 0.23 6.77
CA ILE A 637 7.13 -0.59 5.84
C ILE A 637 7.46 -2.06 6.11
N ILE A 638 6.79 -2.66 7.09
CA ILE A 638 7.20 -3.93 7.69
C ILE A 638 6.26 -5.07 7.27
N SER A 639 6.69 -5.87 6.31
CA SER A 639 5.96 -7.08 5.87
C SER A 639 6.32 -8.31 6.70
N LEU A 640 5.50 -8.68 7.70
CA LEU A 640 5.73 -9.84 8.55
C LEU A 640 5.37 -11.16 7.82
N TYR A 641 6.39 -11.91 7.41
CA TYR A 641 6.29 -13.24 6.79
C TYR A 641 6.49 -14.35 7.83
N PHE A 642 5.55 -15.30 7.87
CA PHE A 642 5.58 -16.49 8.73
C PHE A 642 6.05 -17.72 7.94
N GLN A 643 7.29 -18.15 8.13
CA GLN A 643 7.85 -19.27 7.35
C GLN A 643 7.06 -20.58 7.59
N GLY A 644 6.69 -21.28 6.51
CA GLY A 644 6.20 -22.67 6.55
C GLY A 644 4.78 -22.91 7.08
N ASN A 645 4.05 -21.88 7.53
CA ASN A 645 2.64 -21.95 7.95
C ASN A 645 1.85 -20.75 7.37
N ARG A 646 0.55 -20.92 7.09
CA ARG A 646 -0.33 -19.84 6.56
C ARG A 646 -1.39 -19.45 7.59
N PHE A 647 -1.83 -18.20 7.56
CA PHE A 647 -2.91 -17.65 8.38
C PHE A 647 -4.09 -17.17 7.51
N ILE A 648 -5.22 -16.86 8.16
CA ILE A 648 -6.39 -16.21 7.57
C ILE A 648 -6.49 -14.78 8.10
N TYR A 649 -6.67 -13.84 7.18
CA TYR A 649 -6.97 -12.42 7.40
C TYR A 649 -8.07 -12.01 6.41
N GLU A 650 -9.13 -11.33 6.84
CA GLU A 650 -10.28 -10.94 5.98
C GLU A 650 -10.80 -12.11 5.11
N GLN A 651 -10.91 -13.32 5.67
CA GLN A 651 -11.32 -14.55 4.96
C GLN A 651 -10.37 -14.99 3.81
N ASN A 652 -9.27 -14.27 3.57
CA ASN A 652 -8.20 -14.57 2.62
C ASN A 652 -7.07 -15.37 3.29
N ARG A 653 -6.46 -16.33 2.59
CA ARG A 653 -5.30 -17.08 3.10
C ARG A 653 -3.97 -16.44 2.65
N ARG A 654 -3.19 -15.96 3.61
CA ARG A 654 -1.87 -15.32 3.42
C ARG A 654 -0.83 -15.96 4.35
N ASP A 655 0.44 -15.70 4.07
CA ASP A 655 1.60 -16.04 4.91
C ASP A 655 2.45 -14.81 5.24
N THR A 656 2.22 -13.70 4.54
CA THR A 656 2.77 -12.37 4.81
C THR A 656 1.65 -11.35 5.00
N ILE A 657 1.85 -10.41 5.92
CA ILE A 657 0.98 -9.22 6.11
C ILE A 657 1.85 -8.02 6.49
N SER A 658 1.58 -6.87 5.89
CA SER A 658 2.28 -5.62 6.18
C SER A 658 1.68 -4.93 7.41
N VAL A 659 2.53 -4.30 8.20
CA VAL A 659 2.16 -3.35 9.25
C VAL A 659 2.89 -2.04 9.00
N PHE A 660 2.26 -0.94 9.39
CA PHE A 660 2.69 0.44 9.18
C PHE A 660 2.51 1.22 10.50
N PRO A 661 3.03 2.45 10.64
CA PRO A 661 2.91 3.21 11.89
C PRO A 661 1.46 3.38 12.38
N HIS A 662 1.17 2.93 13.60
CA HIS A 662 -0.16 2.90 14.23
C HIS A 662 -1.21 1.98 13.55
N ILE A 663 -0.87 1.28 12.46
CA ILE A 663 -1.74 0.28 11.83
C ILE A 663 -1.61 -1.07 12.55
N SER A 664 -2.74 -1.74 12.76
CA SER A 664 -2.84 -3.00 13.51
C SER A 664 -3.81 -3.98 12.86
N HIS A 665 -3.52 -5.28 12.98
CA HIS A 665 -4.33 -6.37 12.41
C HIS A 665 -4.50 -7.53 13.40
N THR A 666 -5.55 -8.33 13.25
CA THR A 666 -5.66 -9.66 13.86
C THR A 666 -5.66 -10.72 12.77
N VAL A 667 -4.74 -11.70 12.84
CA VAL A 667 -4.72 -12.85 11.92
C VAL A 667 -4.86 -14.16 12.68
N THR A 668 -5.45 -15.16 12.04
CA THR A 668 -5.76 -16.46 12.69
C THR A 668 -5.01 -17.60 12.02
N MET A 669 -4.32 -18.43 12.80
CA MET A 669 -3.45 -19.51 12.30
C MET A 669 -3.85 -20.85 12.91
N GLU A 670 -3.79 -21.92 12.11
CA GLU A 670 -3.87 -23.31 12.55
C GLU A 670 -2.60 -24.01 12.01
N PRO A 671 -1.50 -24.08 12.80
CA PRO A 671 -0.19 -24.46 12.28
C PRO A 671 -0.14 -25.96 12.01
N ASP A 672 0.17 -26.32 10.76
CA ASP A 672 0.06 -27.68 10.26
C ASP A 672 1.42 -28.30 9.87
N SER A 673 2.49 -27.50 9.87
CA SER A 673 3.90 -27.87 9.73
C SER A 673 4.58 -27.87 11.10
N MET A 674 5.42 -28.87 11.40
CA MET A 674 6.11 -28.99 12.70
C MET A 674 7.58 -28.61 12.56
N GLY A 675 8.15 -28.01 13.60
CA GLY A 675 9.55 -27.60 13.63
C GLY A 675 9.74 -26.22 14.27
N GLN A 676 10.96 -25.71 14.13
CA GLN A 676 11.30 -24.32 14.37
C GLN A 676 11.25 -23.57 13.04
N PHE A 677 10.64 -22.39 13.06
CA PHE A 677 10.43 -21.50 11.91
C PHE A 677 10.74 -20.07 12.35
N GLU A 678 11.01 -19.15 11.43
CA GLU A 678 11.09 -17.73 11.75
C GLU A 678 9.80 -16.99 11.35
N VAL A 679 9.42 -15.98 12.15
CA VAL A 679 8.67 -14.83 11.68
C VAL A 679 9.67 -13.71 11.40
N VAL A 680 9.65 -13.17 10.18
CA VAL A 680 10.67 -12.24 9.67
C VAL A 680 10.01 -11.05 9.01
N SER A 681 10.68 -9.90 8.99
CA SER A 681 10.36 -8.91 7.96
C SER A 681 10.81 -9.43 6.60
N ALA A 682 9.94 -9.38 5.60
CA ALA A 682 10.26 -9.61 4.20
C ALA A 682 10.96 -8.40 3.56
N THR A 683 10.85 -7.23 4.19
CA THR A 683 11.57 -6.00 3.83
C THR A 683 13.07 -6.19 4.07
N VAL A 684 13.86 -6.17 2.99
CA VAL A 684 15.23 -6.70 2.96
C VAL A 684 16.19 -6.07 3.98
N ASN A 685 16.16 -4.76 4.19
CA ASN A 685 17.06 -4.09 5.14
C ASN A 685 16.68 -4.44 6.58
N HIS A 686 15.39 -4.38 6.93
CA HIS A 686 14.91 -4.74 8.26
C HIS A 686 15.32 -6.18 8.65
N TYR A 687 15.23 -7.15 7.73
CA TYR A 687 15.69 -8.53 7.97
C TYR A 687 17.20 -8.60 8.30
N ARG A 688 18.03 -7.85 7.56
CA ARG A 688 19.49 -7.79 7.76
C ARG A 688 19.89 -7.07 9.03
N ASN A 689 19.13 -6.04 9.42
CA ASN A 689 19.38 -5.22 10.61
C ASN A 689 18.76 -5.83 11.89
N GLY A 690 18.10 -6.99 11.78
CA GLY A 690 17.78 -7.86 12.92
C GLY A 690 16.31 -8.17 13.15
N MET A 691 15.39 -7.71 12.30
CA MET A 691 13.94 -7.87 12.47
C MET A 691 13.46 -9.29 12.11
N ARG A 692 13.84 -10.26 12.96
CA ARG A 692 13.48 -11.68 12.89
C ARG A 692 13.36 -12.30 14.27
N ALA A 693 12.40 -13.22 14.42
CA ALA A 693 12.16 -13.99 15.63
C ALA A 693 11.84 -15.46 15.33
N ASN A 694 12.31 -16.38 16.19
CA ASN A 694 11.97 -17.79 16.11
C ASN A 694 10.57 -18.07 16.72
N TYR A 695 9.79 -18.93 16.08
CA TYR A 695 8.63 -19.60 16.67
C TYR A 695 8.70 -21.12 16.50
N THR A 696 8.10 -21.87 17.43
CA THR A 696 8.20 -23.33 17.48
C THR A 696 6.82 -23.98 17.47
N VAL A 697 6.61 -24.94 16.56
CA VAL A 697 5.39 -25.74 16.44
C VAL A 697 5.67 -27.18 16.88
N GLU A 698 5.22 -27.52 18.08
CA GLU A 698 5.47 -28.81 18.75
C GLU A 698 4.37 -29.85 18.52
N LYS A 699 4.70 -31.13 18.77
CA LYS A 699 3.75 -32.25 18.67
C LYS A 699 3.15 -32.63 20.03
N CYS A 700 2.22 -31.81 20.51
CA CYS A 700 1.59 -31.99 21.83
C CYS A 700 0.56 -33.14 21.92
N SER A 701 0.12 -33.72 20.79
CA SER A 701 -0.89 -34.80 20.77
C SER A 701 -0.45 -36.02 19.95
N ILE A 702 -0.74 -37.21 20.48
CA ILE A 702 -0.45 -38.50 19.85
C ILE A 702 -1.46 -38.82 18.73
N LEU A 703 -2.70 -38.31 18.84
CA LEU A 703 -3.84 -38.69 17.99
C LEU A 703 -3.86 -38.04 16.60
N HIS A 704 -3.15 -36.93 16.37
CA HIS A 704 -3.07 -36.30 15.05
C HIS A 704 -2.13 -37.07 14.11
N ARG A 705 -2.64 -38.15 13.52
CA ARG A 705 -2.00 -38.93 12.46
C ARG A 705 -2.83 -38.99 11.18
N GLN A 706 -3.37 -37.85 10.74
CA GLN A 706 -3.79 -37.69 9.36
C GLN A 706 -2.59 -37.36 8.48
N SER A 707 -2.15 -38.34 7.69
CA SER A 707 -1.33 -38.10 6.51
C SER A 707 -2.27 -37.78 5.34
N GLU A 708 -2.31 -36.53 4.91
CA GLU A 708 -3.06 -36.15 3.70
C GLU A 708 -2.46 -36.89 2.48
N MET A 709 -3.28 -37.69 1.80
CA MET A 709 -2.85 -38.42 0.61
C MET A 709 -2.86 -37.48 -0.59
N MET A 710 -1.67 -37.10 -1.06
CA MET A 710 -1.52 -36.37 -2.33
C MET A 710 -1.91 -37.29 -3.49
N LEU A 711 -2.88 -36.86 -4.30
CA LEU A 711 -3.52 -37.67 -5.33
C LEU A 711 -2.73 -37.67 -6.65
N HIS A 712 -2.04 -36.58 -6.95
CA HIS A 712 -1.27 -36.41 -8.17
C HIS A 712 0.14 -35.90 -7.85
N SER A 713 1.09 -36.09 -8.76
CA SER A 713 2.41 -35.48 -8.66
C SER A 713 2.81 -34.85 -9.99
N LYS A 714 3.24 -33.60 -9.93
CA LYS A 714 3.75 -32.82 -11.06
C LYS A 714 5.26 -32.66 -10.91
N THR A 715 6.01 -32.78 -11.99
CA THR A 715 7.47 -32.60 -12.00
C THR A 715 7.84 -31.47 -12.94
N TYR A 716 8.59 -30.49 -12.43
CA TYR A 716 9.19 -29.40 -13.19
C TYR A 716 10.70 -29.54 -13.17
N TYR A 717 11.35 -29.34 -14.33
CA TYR A 717 12.80 -29.28 -14.46
C TYR A 717 13.21 -27.83 -14.63
N ILE A 718 13.92 -27.26 -13.67
CA ILE A 718 14.27 -25.82 -13.63
C ILE A 718 15.76 -25.69 -13.38
N ALA A 719 16.44 -24.75 -14.03
CA ALA A 719 17.81 -24.40 -13.73
C ALA A 719 17.96 -22.92 -13.40
N ALA A 720 18.86 -22.60 -12.46
CA ALA A 720 19.39 -21.24 -12.30
C ALA A 720 20.55 -21.05 -13.28
N MET A 721 20.43 -20.08 -14.19
CA MET A 721 21.38 -19.83 -15.28
C MET A 721 21.83 -18.37 -15.30
N GLU A 722 23.12 -18.14 -15.45
CA GLU A 722 23.67 -16.79 -15.64
C GLU A 722 23.44 -16.31 -17.08
N ILE A 723 22.93 -15.08 -17.24
CA ILE A 723 22.65 -14.46 -18.54
C ILE A 723 23.07 -12.99 -18.54
N ASP A 724 23.35 -12.43 -19.72
CA ASP A 724 23.36 -10.98 -19.91
C ASP A 724 21.93 -10.50 -20.18
N TRP A 725 21.49 -9.51 -19.43
CA TRP A 725 20.19 -8.85 -19.55
C TRP A 725 20.33 -7.39 -19.95
N ASP A 726 19.28 -6.87 -20.58
CA ASP A 726 19.13 -5.46 -20.95
C ASP A 726 17.75 -5.01 -20.45
N TYR A 727 17.70 -4.03 -19.56
CA TYR A 727 16.44 -3.50 -19.02
C TYR A 727 15.75 -2.56 -20.02
N ALA A 728 16.50 -2.00 -20.98
CA ALA A 728 16.02 -1.05 -21.99
C ALA A 728 16.62 -1.33 -23.37
N PRO A 729 16.38 -2.52 -23.96
CA PRO A 729 16.91 -2.90 -25.27
C PRO A 729 16.43 -1.98 -26.40
N ASN A 730 15.32 -1.28 -26.22
CA ASN A 730 14.84 -0.21 -27.08
C ASN A 730 14.66 1.10 -26.27
N ARG A 731 15.12 2.23 -26.85
CA ARG A 731 15.00 3.57 -26.26
C ARG A 731 14.14 4.53 -27.09
N THR A 732 13.38 4.04 -28.09
CA THR A 732 12.47 4.91 -28.85
C THR A 732 11.31 5.44 -28.00
N TRP A 733 10.80 4.66 -27.04
CA TRP A 733 9.65 5.02 -26.21
C TRP A 733 9.94 6.23 -25.31
N GLU A 734 11.02 6.17 -24.51
CA GLU A 734 11.48 7.31 -23.69
C GLU A 734 11.75 8.56 -24.55
N VAL A 735 12.40 8.39 -25.70
CA VAL A 735 12.76 9.50 -26.59
C VAL A 735 11.50 10.14 -27.18
N GLU A 736 10.50 9.35 -27.55
CA GLU A 736 9.22 9.87 -28.03
C GLU A 736 8.43 10.60 -26.93
N MET A 737 8.38 10.04 -25.72
CA MET A 737 7.72 10.64 -24.56
C MET A 737 8.34 12.00 -24.21
N PHE A 738 9.65 12.04 -23.95
CA PHE A 738 10.32 13.23 -23.42
C PHE A 738 10.63 14.30 -24.49
N LEU A 739 10.78 13.93 -25.78
CA LEU A 739 10.85 14.94 -26.86
C LEU A 739 9.50 15.65 -27.07
N LYS A 740 8.37 14.95 -26.88
CA LYS A 740 7.03 15.55 -26.99
C LYS A 740 6.73 16.50 -25.82
N SER A 741 7.07 16.13 -24.59
CA SER A 741 6.91 17.00 -23.41
C SER A 741 7.93 18.15 -23.32
N LYS A 742 9.03 18.07 -24.09
CA LYS A 742 10.17 19.02 -24.09
C LYS A 742 10.93 19.06 -22.76
N GLU A 743 10.93 17.95 -22.03
CA GLU A 743 11.57 17.85 -20.73
C GLU A 743 13.03 17.37 -20.79
N LYS A 744 13.76 17.55 -19.68
CA LYS A 744 15.04 16.87 -19.47
C LYS A 744 14.73 15.39 -19.18
N VAL A 745 15.13 14.51 -20.09
CA VAL A 745 15.00 13.05 -19.94
C VAL A 745 15.63 12.59 -18.61
N PRO A 746 14.92 11.84 -17.75
CA PRO A 746 15.48 11.27 -16.51
C PRO A 746 16.30 9.99 -16.74
N ALA A 747 15.92 9.18 -17.74
CA ALA A 747 16.55 7.92 -18.14
C ALA A 747 18.10 7.89 -18.20
N PRO A 748 18.85 8.95 -18.58
CA PRO A 748 20.30 8.91 -18.60
C PRO A 748 20.98 8.58 -17.27
N ILE A 749 20.34 8.80 -16.11
CA ILE A 749 20.91 8.38 -14.82
C ILE A 749 21.02 6.85 -14.74
N PHE A 750 19.98 6.13 -15.19
CA PHE A 750 19.88 4.68 -15.10
C PHE A 750 20.44 3.94 -16.33
N LEU A 751 20.37 4.55 -17.51
CA LEU A 751 20.59 3.87 -18.80
C LEU A 751 21.84 4.30 -19.57
N ASP A 752 22.36 5.50 -19.35
CA ASP A 752 23.57 5.96 -20.03
C ASP A 752 24.83 5.52 -19.28
N LYS A 753 25.90 5.23 -20.04
CA LYS A 753 27.24 4.97 -19.49
C LYS A 753 28.06 6.24 -19.24
N GLN A 754 27.39 7.38 -19.24
CA GLN A 754 28.00 8.69 -19.01
C GLN A 754 28.24 8.86 -17.49
N GLY A 755 29.12 9.78 -17.08
CA GLY A 755 29.55 9.95 -15.68
C GLY A 755 30.48 8.84 -15.14
N GLY A 756 30.12 7.58 -15.37
CA GLY A 756 30.83 6.38 -14.90
C GLY A 756 29.91 5.18 -14.63
N PHE A 757 28.61 5.31 -14.91
CA PHE A 757 27.59 4.31 -14.58
C PHE A 757 27.64 3.07 -15.48
N ILE A 758 26.90 2.03 -15.08
CA ILE A 758 26.84 0.74 -15.79
C ILE A 758 25.94 0.82 -17.04
N GLY A 759 24.87 1.63 -16.98
CA GLY A 759 23.82 1.72 -18.00
C GLY A 759 22.92 0.47 -18.06
N SER A 760 22.08 0.37 -19.08
CA SER A 760 20.96 -0.61 -19.13
C SER A 760 21.33 -2.11 -19.09
N ARG A 761 22.62 -2.48 -19.24
CA ARG A 761 23.06 -3.86 -19.50
C ARG A 761 23.84 -4.47 -18.34
N TYR A 762 23.30 -5.57 -17.82
CA TYR A 762 23.84 -6.27 -16.68
C TYR A 762 23.79 -7.79 -16.87
N LYS A 763 24.86 -8.49 -16.51
CA LYS A 763 24.80 -9.90 -16.11
C LYS A 763 23.80 -10.08 -14.96
N LYS A 764 23.06 -11.19 -14.93
CA LYS A 764 22.06 -11.61 -13.93
C LYS A 764 22.11 -13.14 -13.78
N VAL A 765 21.34 -13.72 -12.84
CA VAL A 765 21.00 -15.16 -12.85
C VAL A 765 19.48 -15.34 -12.80
N VAL A 766 18.93 -16.26 -13.57
CA VAL A 766 17.47 -16.44 -13.70
C VAL A 766 17.06 -17.90 -13.70
N TYR A 767 15.84 -18.20 -13.24
CA TYR A 767 15.25 -19.52 -13.39
C TYR A 767 14.74 -19.76 -14.83
N ARG A 768 15.11 -20.88 -15.45
CA ARG A 768 14.60 -21.30 -16.78
C ARG A 768 14.17 -22.76 -16.76
N GLN A 769 13.08 -23.08 -17.46
CA GLN A 769 12.52 -24.44 -17.53
C GLN A 769 13.23 -25.28 -18.60
N PHE A 770 13.36 -26.57 -18.35
CA PHE A 770 13.92 -27.56 -19.28
C PHE A 770 12.92 -28.69 -19.53
N THR A 771 13.10 -29.40 -20.65
CA THR A 771 12.20 -30.50 -21.04
C THR A 771 12.45 -31.79 -20.25
N SER A 772 13.63 -31.97 -19.65
CA SER A 772 13.94 -33.11 -18.77
C SER A 772 15.12 -32.83 -17.84
N ASP A 773 15.27 -33.74 -16.86
CA ASP A 773 16.43 -34.01 -15.99
C ASP A 773 17.83 -33.95 -16.62
N LYS A 774 17.95 -33.98 -17.95
CA LYS A 774 19.22 -33.87 -18.68
C LYS A 774 19.69 -32.43 -18.84
N PHE A 775 18.79 -31.45 -18.72
CA PHE A 775 19.06 -30.01 -18.87
C PHE A 775 19.78 -29.65 -20.19
N THR A 776 19.38 -30.29 -21.30
CA THR A 776 19.97 -30.08 -22.64
C THR A 776 19.11 -29.22 -23.58
N LYS A 777 17.77 -29.29 -23.48
CA LYS A 777 16.85 -28.40 -24.19
C LYS A 777 16.03 -27.57 -23.19
N GLN A 778 16.18 -26.24 -23.27
CA GLN A 778 15.33 -25.29 -22.57
C GLN A 778 13.92 -25.31 -23.20
N VAL A 779 12.89 -25.04 -22.41
CA VAL A 779 11.56 -24.73 -22.93
C VAL A 779 11.61 -23.33 -23.57
N GLU A 780 11.15 -23.25 -24.81
CA GLU A 780 10.92 -21.98 -25.52
C GLU A 780 9.63 -21.35 -24.99
N ARG A 781 9.62 -20.04 -24.74
CA ARG A 781 8.41 -19.31 -24.35
C ARG A 781 7.56 -19.02 -25.59
N THR A 782 6.25 -19.14 -25.44
CA THR A 782 5.25 -18.71 -26.42
C THR A 782 4.99 -17.20 -26.30
N ALA A 783 4.22 -16.61 -27.22
CA ALA A 783 3.97 -15.17 -27.25
C ALA A 783 3.18 -14.68 -26.00
N ASP A 784 2.23 -15.49 -25.54
CA ASP A 784 1.52 -15.38 -24.26
C ASP A 784 2.41 -15.59 -23.02
N MET A 785 3.71 -15.79 -23.20
CA MET A 785 4.71 -15.88 -22.14
C MET A 785 5.88 -14.90 -22.32
N GLU A 786 5.86 -14.04 -23.34
CA GLU A 786 6.92 -13.03 -23.56
C GLU A 786 7.03 -12.08 -22.37
N HIS A 787 5.88 -11.68 -21.80
CA HIS A 787 5.77 -10.78 -20.65
C HIS A 787 6.49 -11.27 -19.39
N LEU A 788 6.76 -12.57 -19.24
CA LEU A 788 7.55 -13.10 -18.11
C LEU A 788 8.95 -12.48 -18.05
N GLY A 789 9.50 -11.94 -19.15
CA GLY A 789 10.75 -11.18 -19.15
C GLY A 789 11.86 -11.88 -18.34
N ILE A 790 12.32 -11.25 -17.27
CA ILE A 790 13.23 -11.84 -16.28
C ILE A 790 12.84 -13.26 -15.84
N VAL A 791 11.59 -13.45 -15.43
CA VAL A 791 11.21 -14.29 -14.29
C VAL A 791 11.19 -15.78 -14.58
N GLY A 792 11.20 -16.58 -13.50
CA GLY A 792 11.06 -18.03 -13.58
C GLY A 792 9.80 -18.51 -14.31
N PRO A 793 9.81 -19.75 -14.81
CA PRO A 793 8.61 -20.36 -15.39
C PRO A 793 7.46 -20.44 -14.38
N MET A 794 6.23 -20.30 -14.86
CA MET A 794 5.02 -20.40 -14.03
C MET A 794 4.84 -21.85 -13.54
N ILE A 795 4.85 -22.07 -12.23
CA ILE A 795 4.63 -23.39 -11.63
C ILE A 795 3.14 -23.48 -11.26
N HIS A 796 2.39 -24.38 -11.89
CA HIS A 796 0.95 -24.52 -11.67
C HIS A 796 0.63 -25.77 -10.84
N ALA A 797 0.12 -25.57 -9.62
CA ALA A 797 -0.31 -26.63 -8.73
C ALA A 797 -1.83 -26.58 -8.47
N ASN A 798 -2.43 -27.74 -8.23
CA ASN A 798 -3.79 -27.85 -7.68
C ASN A 798 -3.71 -28.23 -6.20
N VAL A 799 -4.75 -27.89 -5.43
CA VAL A 799 -4.95 -28.47 -4.10
C VAL A 799 -5.05 -30.00 -4.19
N GLY A 800 -4.13 -30.71 -3.52
CA GLY A 800 -3.95 -32.16 -3.57
C GLY A 800 -2.75 -32.65 -4.40
N ASP A 801 -1.98 -31.74 -5.01
CA ASP A 801 -0.78 -32.08 -5.79
C ASP A 801 0.49 -32.17 -4.92
N LYS A 802 1.37 -33.14 -5.24
CA LYS A 802 2.77 -33.18 -4.81
C LYS A 802 3.68 -32.65 -5.92
N VAL A 803 4.15 -31.41 -5.79
CA VAL A 803 5.04 -30.76 -6.77
C VAL A 803 6.47 -31.17 -6.48
N LYS A 804 7.19 -31.59 -7.53
CA LYS A 804 8.63 -31.89 -7.51
C LYS A 804 9.34 -30.90 -8.42
N VAL A 805 10.26 -30.12 -7.88
CA VAL A 805 11.14 -29.25 -8.67
C VAL A 805 12.51 -29.89 -8.70
N VAL A 806 12.83 -30.52 -9.83
CA VAL A 806 14.18 -31.02 -10.14
C VAL A 806 14.98 -29.80 -10.57
N PHE A 807 15.78 -29.29 -9.64
CA PHE A 807 16.54 -28.06 -9.78
C PHE A 807 18.00 -28.37 -10.12
N LYS A 808 18.55 -27.70 -11.14
CA LYS A 808 19.98 -27.70 -11.45
C LYS A 808 20.57 -26.32 -11.25
N ASN A 809 21.65 -26.24 -10.48
CA ASN A 809 22.42 -25.00 -10.44
C ASN A 809 23.43 -24.98 -11.60
N MET A 810 23.23 -24.11 -12.58
CA MET A 810 24.16 -23.88 -13.70
C MET A 810 24.97 -22.57 -13.55
N ALA A 811 24.81 -21.87 -12.42
CA ALA A 811 25.51 -20.63 -12.11
C ALA A 811 26.80 -20.87 -11.30
N THR A 812 27.56 -19.80 -11.06
CA THR A 812 28.89 -19.86 -10.40
C THR A 812 28.86 -19.98 -8.88
N ARG A 813 27.68 -19.83 -8.24
CA ARG A 813 27.51 -19.71 -6.78
C ARG A 813 26.40 -20.66 -6.28
N PRO A 814 26.40 -21.11 -5.01
CA PRO A 814 25.32 -21.93 -4.47
C PRO A 814 23.99 -21.18 -4.45
N TYR A 815 22.91 -21.86 -4.83
CA TYR A 815 21.54 -21.31 -4.88
C TYR A 815 20.52 -22.38 -4.48
N SER A 816 19.30 -21.97 -4.13
CA SER A 816 18.19 -22.91 -3.84
C SER A 816 16.91 -22.53 -4.60
N ILE A 817 15.81 -23.24 -4.33
CA ILE A 817 14.46 -22.87 -4.78
C ILE A 817 13.42 -23.30 -3.74
N HIS A 818 12.70 -22.33 -3.18
CA HIS A 818 11.62 -22.50 -2.20
C HIS A 818 10.47 -21.55 -2.55
N ALA A 819 9.26 -21.78 -2.02
CA ALA A 819 8.07 -21.01 -2.37
C ALA A 819 7.24 -20.61 -1.16
N HIS A 820 6.68 -19.40 -1.20
CA HIS A 820 5.77 -18.90 -0.17
C HIS A 820 4.57 -19.84 0.04
N GLY A 821 4.23 -20.05 1.31
CA GLY A 821 3.09 -20.84 1.78
C GLY A 821 3.04 -22.32 1.39
N VAL A 822 4.08 -22.89 0.77
CA VAL A 822 4.12 -24.34 0.49
C VAL A 822 4.57 -25.14 1.70
N LYS A 823 4.08 -26.36 1.79
CA LYS A 823 4.48 -27.30 2.84
C LYS A 823 5.65 -28.17 2.41
N THR A 824 6.61 -28.35 3.31
CA THR A 824 7.82 -29.19 3.13
C THR A 824 7.87 -30.30 4.19
N GLU A 825 8.82 -31.24 4.06
CA GLU A 825 9.02 -32.31 5.07
C GLU A 825 9.84 -31.82 6.26
N ASN A 826 10.77 -30.89 6.01
CA ASN A 826 11.63 -30.23 7.00
C ASN A 826 11.57 -28.70 6.79
N PRO A 827 11.76 -27.87 7.82
CA PRO A 827 11.83 -26.41 7.67
C PRO A 827 13.09 -25.95 6.91
N SER A 828 14.20 -26.68 7.03
CA SER A 828 15.47 -26.35 6.37
C SER A 828 15.44 -26.59 4.86
N VAL A 829 15.73 -25.56 4.06
CA VAL A 829 15.87 -25.63 2.60
C VAL A 829 17.31 -26.02 2.22
N HIS A 830 17.47 -27.02 1.34
CA HIS A 830 18.79 -27.44 0.84
C HIS A 830 19.45 -26.37 -0.05
N GLN A 831 20.78 -26.23 0.04
CA GLN A 831 21.57 -25.32 -0.79
C GLN A 831 22.27 -26.08 -1.93
N THR A 832 21.81 -25.92 -3.17
CA THR A 832 22.33 -26.65 -4.34
C THR A 832 23.63 -25.99 -4.83
N GLN A 833 24.72 -26.73 -4.78
CA GLN A 833 26.06 -26.26 -5.18
C GLN A 833 26.18 -26.10 -6.71
N PRO A 834 27.12 -25.28 -7.21
CA PRO A 834 27.39 -25.15 -8.65
C PRO A 834 27.57 -26.51 -9.35
N GLY A 835 26.74 -26.79 -10.36
CA GLY A 835 26.72 -28.05 -11.11
C GLY A 835 25.88 -29.18 -10.48
N GLU A 836 25.44 -29.06 -9.23
CA GLU A 836 24.59 -30.04 -8.54
C GLU A 836 23.16 -30.05 -9.13
N ILE A 837 22.50 -31.21 -9.03
CA ILE A 837 21.06 -31.38 -9.28
C ILE A 837 20.41 -31.86 -8.00
N HIS A 838 19.44 -31.11 -7.47
CA HIS A 838 18.66 -31.45 -6.28
C HIS A 838 17.16 -31.54 -6.62
N THR A 839 16.37 -32.30 -5.86
CA THR A 839 14.90 -32.38 -6.08
C THR A 839 14.14 -31.85 -4.88
N TYR A 840 13.71 -30.60 -4.97
CA TYR A 840 12.83 -29.98 -3.98
C TYR A 840 11.43 -30.56 -4.10
N THR A 841 10.79 -30.79 -2.95
CA THR A 841 9.45 -31.38 -2.87
C THR A 841 8.54 -30.45 -2.08
N TRP A 842 7.45 -30.03 -2.72
CA TRP A 842 6.42 -29.17 -2.14
C TRP A 842 5.08 -29.91 -2.09
N TYR A 843 4.41 -29.80 -0.96
CA TYR A 843 3.09 -30.36 -0.73
C TYR A 843 2.07 -29.23 -0.79
N VAL A 844 1.05 -29.40 -1.64
CA VAL A 844 0.02 -28.39 -1.88
C VAL A 844 -1.29 -28.90 -1.32
N ASN A 845 -1.50 -28.70 -0.02
CA ASN A 845 -2.69 -29.19 0.68
C ASN A 845 -3.82 -28.14 0.70
N LYS A 846 -4.92 -28.43 1.41
CA LYS A 846 -6.04 -27.48 1.57
C LYS A 846 -5.62 -26.15 2.20
N ASN A 847 -4.57 -26.17 3.03
CA ASN A 847 -4.02 -25.00 3.70
C ASN A 847 -2.91 -24.30 2.88
N THR A 848 -2.52 -24.83 1.71
CA THR A 848 -1.63 -24.16 0.76
C THR A 848 -2.40 -23.29 -0.25
N GLY A 849 -3.55 -23.77 -0.74
CA GLY A 849 -4.35 -23.08 -1.76
C GLY A 849 -5.27 -21.97 -1.21
N PRO A 850 -6.05 -21.32 -2.09
CA PRO A 850 -6.96 -20.24 -1.70
C PRO A 850 -8.16 -20.72 -0.88
N THR A 851 -8.85 -19.78 -0.23
CA THR A 851 -10.13 -20.00 0.47
C THR A 851 -11.31 -20.13 -0.51
N THR A 852 -12.54 -20.15 0.01
CA THR A 852 -13.75 -20.12 -0.81
C THR A 852 -13.99 -18.75 -1.45
N GLU A 853 -13.63 -17.67 -0.74
CA GLU A 853 -13.91 -16.28 -1.10
C GLU A 853 -12.82 -15.64 -1.99
N GLN A 854 -11.57 -16.11 -1.86
CA GLN A 854 -10.49 -15.82 -2.81
C GLN A 854 -10.83 -16.36 -4.21
N GLU A 855 -10.24 -15.80 -5.28
CA GLU A 855 -10.37 -16.35 -6.65
C GLU A 855 -9.96 -17.84 -6.74
N GLU A 856 -10.33 -18.51 -7.84
CA GLU A 856 -10.06 -19.96 -8.01
C GLU A 856 -8.56 -20.31 -7.95
N CYS A 857 -7.67 -19.35 -8.28
CA CYS A 857 -6.22 -19.47 -8.22
C CYS A 857 -5.58 -18.33 -7.42
N SER A 858 -4.65 -18.65 -6.52
CA SER A 858 -3.80 -17.70 -5.80
C SER A 858 -2.35 -17.80 -6.25
N VAL A 859 -1.70 -16.67 -6.48
CA VAL A 859 -0.24 -16.58 -6.69
C VAL A 859 0.53 -16.54 -5.37
N SER A 860 1.78 -17.00 -5.36
CA SER A 860 2.76 -16.85 -4.28
C SER A 860 4.18 -16.92 -4.88
N ALA A 861 5.15 -16.15 -4.38
CA ALA A 861 6.50 -16.10 -4.97
C ALA A 861 7.36 -17.32 -4.61
N TYR A 862 8.07 -17.89 -5.58
CA TYR A 862 9.19 -18.82 -5.36
C TYR A 862 10.53 -18.16 -5.67
N TYR A 863 11.56 -18.45 -4.88
CA TYR A 863 12.83 -17.72 -4.84
C TYR A 863 13.96 -18.56 -4.21
N SER A 864 15.20 -18.07 -4.25
CA SER A 864 16.35 -18.71 -3.58
C SER A 864 16.54 -18.18 -2.15
N THR A 865 16.97 -19.07 -1.26
CA THR A 865 17.05 -18.90 0.20
C THR A 865 18.49 -19.02 0.72
N VAL A 866 19.50 -18.91 -0.12
CA VAL A 866 20.92 -18.97 0.30
C VAL A 866 21.34 -17.63 0.89
N ASP A 867 21.03 -16.55 0.17
CA ASP A 867 20.98 -15.19 0.71
C ASP A 867 19.77 -14.51 0.07
N VAL A 868 18.59 -14.63 0.73
CA VAL A 868 17.30 -14.16 0.19
C VAL A 868 17.43 -12.79 -0.49
N ALA A 869 18.10 -11.86 0.18
CA ALA A 869 18.29 -10.49 -0.26
C ALA A 869 19.40 -10.28 -1.32
N LYS A 870 20.37 -11.19 -1.49
CA LYS A 870 21.31 -11.18 -2.63
C LYS A 870 20.91 -12.15 -3.76
N ASP A 871 19.84 -12.92 -3.60
CA ASP A 871 19.39 -13.92 -4.58
C ASP A 871 18.08 -13.52 -5.29
N LEU A 872 17.08 -13.04 -4.54
CA LEU A 872 15.86 -12.39 -5.05
C LEU A 872 16.28 -11.24 -5.94
N TYR A 873 16.88 -10.23 -5.30
CA TYR A 873 17.75 -9.29 -5.97
C TYR A 873 19.03 -10.06 -6.37
N SER A 874 18.92 -10.83 -7.45
CA SER A 874 19.92 -11.38 -8.40
C SER A 874 19.22 -11.94 -9.64
N GLY A 875 17.95 -12.32 -9.48
CA GLY A 875 17.01 -12.71 -10.53
C GLY A 875 16.35 -14.07 -10.29
N LEU A 876 16.56 -14.65 -9.11
CA LEU A 876 15.99 -15.94 -8.72
C LEU A 876 14.63 -15.74 -8.06
N ILE A 877 13.64 -15.48 -8.90
CA ILE A 877 12.23 -15.40 -8.50
C ILE A 877 11.30 -15.87 -9.63
N GLY A 878 10.16 -16.47 -9.28
CA GLY A 878 9.08 -16.81 -10.19
C GLY A 878 7.73 -17.06 -9.49
N PRO A 879 6.61 -17.12 -10.23
CA PRO A 879 5.29 -17.32 -9.66
C PRO A 879 4.96 -18.81 -9.48
N LEU A 880 4.54 -19.17 -8.26
CA LEU A 880 3.80 -20.40 -7.99
C LEU A 880 2.31 -20.05 -7.97
N VAL A 881 1.54 -20.70 -8.83
CA VAL A 881 0.10 -20.50 -8.98
C VAL A 881 -0.61 -21.74 -8.43
N VAL A 882 -1.42 -21.56 -7.38
CA VAL A 882 -2.14 -22.64 -6.70
C VAL A 882 -3.64 -22.50 -6.92
N CYS A 883 -4.24 -23.47 -7.60
CA CYS A 883 -5.66 -23.43 -7.98
C CYS A 883 -6.52 -24.48 -7.25
N ARG A 884 -7.82 -24.17 -7.10
CA ARG A 884 -8.84 -25.12 -6.62
C ARG A 884 -9.24 -26.14 -7.70
N ARG A 885 -9.13 -25.78 -8.99
CA ARG A 885 -9.40 -26.62 -10.17
C ARG A 885 -8.48 -26.24 -11.34
N LEU A 886 -8.50 -27.03 -12.42
CA LEU A 886 -7.63 -26.86 -13.59
C LEU A 886 -8.00 -25.62 -14.45
N TYR A 887 -7.29 -24.51 -14.21
CA TYR A 887 -7.16 -23.36 -15.13
C TYR A 887 -5.71 -22.81 -15.07
N ILE A 888 -5.25 -22.12 -16.12
CA ILE A 888 -3.84 -21.69 -16.33
C ILE A 888 -3.81 -20.37 -17.10
N TYR A 889 -3.22 -19.30 -16.53
CA TYR A 889 -2.69 -18.06 -17.19
C TYR A 889 -1.82 -17.24 -16.17
N ASP A 890 -0.66 -16.69 -16.60
CA ASP A 890 0.06 -15.41 -16.23
C ASP A 890 1.02 -15.19 -14.99
N CYS A 891 1.54 -13.95 -14.73
CA CYS A 891 2.99 -13.50 -14.81
C CYS A 891 3.69 -12.76 -13.56
N CYS A 892 5.02 -12.35 -13.53
CA CYS A 892 5.75 -11.53 -12.44
C CYS A 892 7.31 -11.09 -12.52
N LEU A 893 7.97 -10.48 -11.44
CA LEU A 893 9.31 -9.70 -11.22
C LEU A 893 10.52 -10.33 -10.36
N ASN A 894 11.82 -9.90 -10.03
CA ASN A 894 12.90 -8.80 -10.25
C ASN A 894 14.44 -9.22 -9.82
N TYR A 895 15.52 -8.35 -9.65
CA TYR A 895 17.03 -8.59 -9.93
C TYR A 895 18.30 -8.02 -9.09
N ARG A 896 19.59 -8.46 -9.37
CA ARG A 896 21.02 -7.90 -9.10
C ARG A 896 22.12 -8.58 -9.97
N TYR A 897 23.40 -8.07 -10.02
CA TYR A 897 24.69 -8.84 -10.07
C TYR A 897 25.96 -7.91 -10.00
N LEU A 898 26.11 -7.05 -8.97
CA LEU A 898 26.91 -5.80 -9.06
C LEU A 898 28.41 -5.93 -9.45
N ASP A 899 29.24 -6.62 -8.68
CA ASP A 899 30.72 -6.59 -8.83
C ASP A 899 31.25 -7.09 -10.18
N GLU A 900 30.56 -8.04 -10.80
CA GLU A 900 30.92 -8.56 -12.12
C GLU A 900 30.52 -7.58 -13.23
N ASN A 901 29.45 -6.81 -13.03
CA ASN A 901 29.01 -5.78 -13.97
C ASN A 901 29.91 -4.54 -13.96
N ILE A 902 30.42 -4.11 -12.80
CA ILE A 902 31.45 -3.05 -12.74
C ILE A 902 32.66 -3.44 -13.60
N ARG A 903 33.13 -4.69 -13.49
CA ARG A 903 34.29 -5.20 -14.26
C ARG A 903 34.01 -5.39 -15.74
N ALA A 904 32.77 -5.74 -16.11
CA ALA A 904 32.39 -5.99 -17.51
C ALA A 904 32.05 -4.71 -18.28
N GLN A 905 31.44 -3.72 -17.62
CA GLN A 905 30.81 -2.58 -18.27
C GLN A 905 31.58 -1.26 -18.11
N ILE A 906 32.40 -1.10 -17.06
CA ILE A 906 33.15 0.12 -16.76
C ILE A 906 34.66 -0.12 -16.96
N ARG A 907 35.32 0.74 -17.75
CA ARG A 907 36.77 0.71 -17.93
C ARG A 907 37.45 1.61 -16.90
N ASN A 908 38.31 1.04 -16.07
CA ASN A 908 39.04 1.71 -14.97
C ASN A 908 38.09 2.42 -13.98
N PRO A 909 37.37 1.66 -13.12
CA PRO A 909 36.51 2.25 -12.09
C PRO A 909 37.30 3.12 -11.10
N ARG A 910 36.65 4.15 -10.56
CA ARG A 910 37.21 5.02 -9.51
C ARG A 910 37.30 4.27 -8.17
N PRO A 911 38.19 4.68 -7.24
CA PRO A 911 38.08 4.28 -5.84
C PRO A 911 36.70 4.66 -5.27
N ASN A 912 36.19 3.86 -4.33
CA ASN A 912 34.94 4.08 -3.60
C ASN A 912 33.67 4.27 -4.47
N LEU A 913 33.69 3.88 -5.74
CA LEU A 913 32.55 4.01 -6.67
C LEU A 913 31.26 3.30 -6.20
N LYS A 914 31.35 2.35 -5.27
CA LYS A 914 30.18 1.66 -4.70
C LYS A 914 29.46 2.46 -3.62
N ASP A 915 30.12 3.48 -3.11
CA ASP A 915 29.77 4.28 -1.94
C ASP A 915 29.42 5.73 -2.37
N ASP A 916 29.16 5.90 -3.69
CA ASP A 916 28.86 7.13 -4.42
C ASP A 916 27.35 7.09 -4.78
N GLU A 917 26.58 8.07 -4.32
CA GLU A 917 25.10 8.00 -4.36
C GLU A 917 24.54 8.05 -5.79
N ASP A 918 25.09 8.92 -6.64
CA ASP A 918 24.82 8.96 -8.09
C ASP A 918 25.01 7.56 -8.72
N PHE A 919 26.10 6.86 -8.34
CA PHE A 919 26.32 5.49 -8.78
C PHE A 919 25.30 4.50 -8.18
N ILE A 920 24.99 4.57 -6.88
CA ILE A 920 23.98 3.70 -6.25
C ILE A 920 22.62 3.86 -6.96
N GLU A 921 22.19 5.10 -7.20
CA GLU A 921 20.94 5.42 -7.88
C GLU A 921 20.93 4.92 -9.33
N SER A 922 22.04 5.08 -10.08
CA SER A 922 22.18 4.53 -11.44
C SER A 922 22.00 3.00 -11.54
N ASN A 923 22.06 2.28 -10.41
CA ASN A 923 21.85 0.83 -10.32
C ASN A 923 20.46 0.44 -9.77
N LYS A 924 19.61 1.40 -9.34
CA LYS A 924 18.22 1.13 -8.95
C LYS A 924 17.33 1.00 -10.19
N MET A 925 17.14 -0.23 -10.67
CA MET A 925 16.35 -0.51 -11.87
C MET A 925 14.86 -0.71 -11.53
N HIS A 926 14.13 0.39 -11.43
CA HIS A 926 12.69 0.49 -11.14
C HIS A 926 11.84 -0.08 -12.29
N ALA A 927 11.62 -1.40 -12.31
CA ALA A 927 11.24 -2.14 -13.52
C ALA A 927 9.96 -3.01 -13.38
N ILE A 928 9.25 -3.22 -14.49
CA ILE A 928 8.16 -4.20 -14.64
C ILE A 928 8.61 -5.30 -15.61
N ASN A 929 8.44 -6.58 -15.28
CA ASN A 929 8.94 -7.70 -16.11
C ASN A 929 10.48 -7.77 -16.21
N GLY A 930 11.21 -6.95 -15.43
CA GLY A 930 12.64 -6.71 -15.60
C GLY A 930 12.97 -5.68 -16.70
N TYR A 931 11.99 -4.91 -17.16
CA TYR A 931 12.10 -3.88 -18.20
C TYR A 931 11.64 -2.51 -17.69
N VAL A 932 12.10 -1.44 -18.35
CA VAL A 932 11.73 -0.05 -18.05
C VAL A 932 11.26 0.71 -19.30
N TYR A 933 10.57 1.84 -19.11
CA TYR A 933 10.13 2.76 -20.17
C TYR A 933 9.45 2.05 -21.35
N GLY A 934 8.40 1.27 -21.09
CA GLY A 934 7.60 0.62 -22.12
C GLY A 934 8.27 -0.60 -22.81
N ASN A 935 9.44 -1.07 -22.37
CA ASN A 935 10.11 -2.24 -22.97
C ASN A 935 9.46 -3.60 -22.65
N LEU A 936 8.42 -3.66 -21.82
CA LEU A 936 7.69 -4.88 -21.49
C LEU A 936 6.66 -5.23 -22.59
N ASN A 937 7.00 -6.21 -23.42
CA ASN A 937 6.12 -6.79 -24.44
C ASN A 937 5.19 -7.89 -23.87
N GLY A 938 4.33 -8.43 -24.74
CA GLY A 938 3.54 -9.65 -24.49
C GLY A 938 2.16 -9.44 -23.87
N LEU A 939 1.88 -8.24 -23.33
CA LEU A 939 0.62 -7.88 -22.67
C LEU A 939 -0.52 -7.62 -23.69
N ASN A 940 -0.93 -8.65 -24.43
CA ASN A 940 -1.97 -8.58 -25.47
C ASN A 940 -3.22 -9.38 -25.08
N MET A 941 -4.41 -8.83 -25.33
CA MET A 941 -5.69 -9.42 -24.95
C MET A 941 -6.84 -8.93 -25.86
N GLU A 942 -7.94 -9.66 -25.96
CA GLU A 942 -9.08 -9.22 -26.78
C GLU A 942 -10.22 -8.63 -25.93
N VAL A 943 -11.04 -7.76 -26.55
CA VAL A 943 -12.29 -7.26 -25.95
C VAL A 943 -13.18 -8.42 -25.47
N GLY A 944 -13.65 -8.31 -24.24
CA GLY A 944 -14.57 -9.24 -23.59
C GLY A 944 -13.94 -10.43 -22.86
N ASP A 945 -12.61 -10.63 -22.98
CA ASP A 945 -11.87 -11.73 -22.35
C ASP A 945 -11.88 -11.69 -20.81
N LYS A 946 -11.48 -12.79 -20.18
CA LYS A 946 -11.29 -12.90 -18.72
C LYS A 946 -9.79 -12.99 -18.42
N VAL A 947 -9.18 -11.84 -18.16
CA VAL A 947 -7.76 -11.74 -17.84
C VAL A 947 -7.58 -11.86 -16.33
N TYR A 948 -6.60 -12.66 -15.89
CA TYR A 948 -6.15 -12.68 -14.50
C TYR A 948 -4.76 -12.08 -14.43
N TRP A 949 -4.59 -11.02 -13.64
CA TRP A 949 -3.28 -10.49 -13.31
C TRP A 949 -2.86 -11.09 -11.96
N TYR A 950 -1.63 -11.62 -11.92
CA TYR A 950 -0.97 -11.97 -10.69
C TYR A 950 0.03 -10.88 -10.34
N LEU A 951 -0.14 -10.29 -9.17
CA LEU A 951 0.68 -9.19 -8.68
C LEU A 951 1.56 -9.73 -7.55
N MET A 952 2.86 -9.42 -7.59
CA MET A 952 3.79 -9.71 -6.51
C MET A 952 4.73 -8.53 -6.28
N GLY A 953 4.62 -7.88 -5.13
CA GLY A 953 5.64 -6.95 -4.62
C GLY A 953 6.72 -7.73 -3.85
N MET A 954 7.99 -7.39 -4.02
CA MET A 954 9.13 -8.06 -3.38
C MET A 954 10.35 -7.13 -3.35
N GLY A 955 10.86 -6.78 -2.17
CA GLY A 955 12.03 -5.91 -2.08
C GLY A 955 12.29 -5.31 -0.69
N ASN A 956 12.41 -4.00 -0.62
CA ASN A 956 12.87 -3.22 0.53
C ASN A 956 11.90 -2.08 0.86
N GLU A 957 12.24 -1.17 1.79
CA GLU A 957 11.32 -0.09 2.22
C GLU A 957 10.89 0.84 1.06
N VAL A 958 11.72 1.04 0.04
CA VAL A 958 11.37 1.77 -1.20
C VAL A 958 10.43 1.01 -2.14
N ASP A 959 10.34 -0.33 -2.04
CA ASP A 959 9.57 -1.17 -2.97
C ASP A 959 8.06 -1.20 -2.61
N ILE A 960 7.48 -0.02 -2.41
CA ILE A 960 6.03 0.21 -2.42
C ILE A 960 5.59 0.49 -3.85
N HIS A 961 4.64 -0.28 -4.37
CA HIS A 961 4.19 -0.12 -5.75
C HIS A 961 2.66 -0.05 -5.81
N THR A 962 2.15 1.07 -6.30
CA THR A 962 0.71 1.28 -6.51
C THR A 962 0.42 1.18 -8.01
N ALA A 963 0.21 -0.05 -8.46
CA ALA A 963 0.02 -0.38 -9.87
C ALA A 963 -1.33 0.14 -10.38
N HIS A 964 -1.35 0.93 -11.45
CA HIS A 964 -2.55 1.52 -12.05
C HIS A 964 -2.75 1.04 -13.50
N TRP A 965 -4.00 0.76 -13.88
CA TRP A 965 -4.40 0.35 -15.22
C TRP A 965 -5.29 1.42 -15.89
N HIS A 966 -4.79 2.04 -16.96
CA HIS A 966 -5.55 3.04 -17.70
C HIS A 966 -6.74 2.41 -18.42
N GLY A 967 -7.89 3.10 -18.41
CA GLY A 967 -9.11 2.74 -19.14
C GLY A 967 -9.87 1.50 -18.66
N HIS A 968 -9.37 0.76 -17.65
CA HIS A 968 -9.99 -0.49 -17.18
C HIS A 968 -9.82 -0.71 -15.67
N SER A 969 -10.93 -0.67 -14.93
CA SER A 969 -11.01 -1.16 -13.55
C SER A 969 -10.91 -2.69 -13.47
N LEU A 970 -10.29 -3.14 -12.38
CA LEU A 970 -10.18 -4.53 -11.97
C LEU A 970 -11.37 -4.94 -11.08
N GLY A 971 -11.50 -6.25 -10.89
CA GLY A 971 -12.07 -6.84 -9.68
C GLY A 971 -11.11 -7.93 -9.17
N GLY A 972 -11.58 -8.86 -8.34
CA GLY A 972 -10.75 -10.00 -7.88
C GLY A 972 -10.85 -10.32 -6.39
N GLY A 973 -11.65 -9.53 -5.67
CA GLY A 973 -12.13 -9.85 -4.34
C GLY A 973 -13.56 -9.32 -4.21
N ALA A 974 -13.93 -8.91 -2.99
CA ALA A 974 -15.21 -8.27 -2.72
C ALA A 974 -15.34 -6.87 -3.37
N HIS A 975 -14.24 -6.17 -3.63
CA HIS A 975 -14.19 -4.73 -3.90
C HIS A 975 -13.75 -4.35 -5.33
N ARG A 976 -14.09 -3.13 -5.76
CA ARG A 976 -13.73 -2.53 -7.07
C ARG A 976 -12.51 -1.61 -6.96
N ALA A 977 -11.46 -1.86 -7.75
CA ALA A 977 -10.23 -1.06 -7.76
C ALA A 977 -9.63 -0.94 -9.17
N ASP A 978 -8.92 0.15 -9.43
CA ASP A 978 -8.12 0.44 -10.64
C ASP A 978 -6.68 0.86 -10.32
N VAL A 979 -6.38 1.04 -9.03
CA VAL A 979 -5.03 1.09 -8.45
C VAL A 979 -4.92 -0.07 -7.45
N TYR A 980 -3.78 -0.76 -7.38
CA TYR A 980 -3.56 -1.84 -6.41
C TYR A 980 -2.22 -1.69 -5.68
N GLU A 981 -2.26 -1.75 -4.35
CA GLU A 981 -1.12 -1.62 -3.45
C GLU A 981 -0.31 -2.92 -3.37
N LEU A 982 1.02 -2.82 -3.51
CA LEU A 982 1.96 -3.94 -3.42
C LEU A 982 3.16 -3.53 -2.57
N PHE A 983 3.34 -4.21 -1.44
CA PHE A 983 4.49 -4.08 -0.54
C PHE A 983 5.40 -5.31 -0.68
N PRO A 984 6.62 -5.34 -0.09
CA PRO A 984 7.47 -6.53 -0.07
C PRO A 984 6.72 -7.79 0.40
N ALA A 985 6.77 -8.86 -0.40
CA ALA A 985 6.02 -10.11 -0.22
C ALA A 985 4.47 -9.98 -0.15
N THR A 986 3.90 -8.96 -0.78
CA THR A 986 2.46 -8.89 -1.10
C THR A 986 2.18 -9.69 -2.36
N PHE A 987 1.28 -10.68 -2.28
CA PHE A 987 0.88 -11.52 -3.43
C PHE A 987 -0.65 -11.49 -3.60
N GLN A 988 -1.13 -11.15 -4.80
CA GLN A 988 -2.57 -11.03 -5.06
C GLN A 988 -2.94 -11.48 -6.48
N THR A 989 -4.10 -12.14 -6.60
CA THR A 989 -4.79 -12.34 -7.88
C THR A 989 -5.86 -11.25 -8.04
N VAL A 990 -5.88 -10.57 -9.19
CA VAL A 990 -6.96 -9.67 -9.61
C VAL A 990 -7.44 -10.05 -11.01
N LYS A 991 -8.67 -9.71 -11.37
CA LYS A 991 -9.30 -10.07 -12.65
C LYS A 991 -9.76 -8.83 -13.41
N MET A 992 -9.51 -8.81 -14.71
CA MET A 992 -9.89 -7.72 -15.62
C MET A 992 -10.77 -8.27 -16.74
N ARG A 993 -11.67 -7.42 -17.25
CA ARG A 993 -12.47 -7.70 -18.44
C ARG A 993 -12.34 -6.54 -19.43
N PRO A 994 -11.47 -6.65 -20.45
CA PRO A 994 -11.25 -5.57 -21.40
C PRO A 994 -12.53 -5.17 -22.13
N GLN A 995 -12.77 -3.87 -22.28
CA GLN A 995 -13.96 -3.30 -22.93
C GLN A 995 -13.60 -2.42 -24.14
N TYR A 996 -12.50 -1.68 -24.09
CA TYR A 996 -12.13 -0.71 -25.12
C TYR A 996 -10.83 -1.10 -25.84
N PRO A 997 -10.84 -1.24 -27.18
CA PRO A 997 -9.63 -1.50 -27.94
C PRO A 997 -8.69 -0.28 -27.90
N GLY A 998 -7.39 -0.54 -27.87
CA GLY A 998 -6.35 0.47 -27.75
C GLY A 998 -5.12 -0.03 -27.01
N THR A 999 -4.07 0.80 -27.01
CA THR A 999 -2.86 0.59 -26.22
C THR A 999 -2.91 1.48 -24.99
N TRP A 1000 -2.87 0.88 -23.81
CA TRP A 1000 -3.15 1.49 -22.52
C TRP A 1000 -1.93 1.39 -21.60
N LEU A 1001 -1.71 2.43 -20.79
CA LEU A 1001 -0.60 2.47 -19.84
C LEU A 1001 -0.88 1.60 -18.60
N LEU A 1002 0.16 0.91 -18.14
CA LEU A 1002 0.26 0.23 -16.85
C LEU A 1002 1.51 0.75 -16.15
N HIS A 1003 1.35 1.46 -15.04
CA HIS A 1003 2.48 2.06 -14.33
C HIS A 1003 2.32 1.97 -12.80
N CYS A 1004 3.41 2.18 -12.07
CA CYS A 1004 3.36 2.49 -10.64
C CYS A 1004 3.08 3.99 -10.46
N HIS A 1005 2.17 4.40 -9.56
CA HIS A 1005 1.82 5.82 -9.38
C HIS A 1005 2.76 6.60 -8.44
N VAL A 1006 3.70 5.91 -7.78
CA VAL A 1006 4.77 6.53 -6.98
C VAL A 1006 5.67 7.40 -7.88
N THR A 1007 5.84 8.67 -7.51
CA THR A 1007 6.53 9.70 -8.31
C THR A 1007 7.89 9.27 -8.89
N ASP A 1008 8.81 8.76 -8.08
CA ASP A 1008 10.14 8.37 -8.56
C ASP A 1008 10.15 7.06 -9.35
N HIS A 1009 9.25 6.12 -9.04
CA HIS A 1009 9.04 4.93 -9.86
C HIS A 1009 8.57 5.28 -11.28
N ILE A 1010 7.69 6.27 -11.46
CA ILE A 1010 7.35 6.80 -12.81
C ILE A 1010 8.61 7.38 -13.47
N LYS A 1011 9.29 8.30 -12.79
CA LYS A 1011 10.45 9.02 -13.35
C LYS A 1011 11.61 8.10 -13.73
N ALA A 1012 11.79 6.97 -13.04
CA ALA A 1012 12.79 5.96 -13.33
C ALA A 1012 12.34 4.90 -14.35
N GLY A 1013 11.08 4.94 -14.79
CA GLY A 1013 10.57 4.14 -15.91
C GLY A 1013 9.83 2.86 -15.53
N MET A 1014 9.20 2.78 -14.36
CA MET A 1014 8.33 1.66 -13.96
C MET A 1014 6.97 1.73 -14.68
N GLU A 1015 7.04 1.65 -16.01
CA GLU A 1015 5.97 1.88 -16.97
C GLU A 1015 5.98 0.78 -18.06
N ALA A 1016 4.81 0.24 -18.36
CA ALA A 1016 4.57 -0.79 -19.36
C ALA A 1016 3.31 -0.49 -20.18
N MET A 1017 3.19 -1.09 -21.36
CA MET A 1017 2.00 -0.96 -22.21
C MET A 1017 1.25 -2.28 -22.28
N TYR A 1018 -0.08 -2.25 -22.24
CA TYR A 1018 -0.92 -3.39 -22.60
C TYR A 1018 -1.88 -3.05 -23.74
N THR A 1019 -2.10 -4.00 -24.64
CA THR A 1019 -2.88 -3.80 -25.88
C THR A 1019 -4.15 -4.63 -25.85
N VAL A 1020 -5.28 -3.95 -26.02
CA VAL A 1020 -6.60 -4.56 -26.18
C VAL A 1020 -6.99 -4.51 -27.66
N THR A 1021 -7.26 -5.65 -28.27
CA THR A 1021 -7.70 -5.75 -29.67
C THR A 1021 -9.19 -6.10 -29.78
N GLU A 1022 -9.84 -5.70 -30.88
CA GLU A 1022 -11.21 -6.15 -31.17
C GLU A 1022 -11.25 -7.66 -31.45
N LYS A 1023 -12.28 -8.35 -30.93
CA LYS A 1023 -12.48 -9.79 -31.14
C LYS A 1023 -13.06 -10.03 -32.54
N LEU A 1024 -12.29 -10.71 -33.40
CA LEU A 1024 -12.63 -10.99 -34.80
C LEU A 1024 -13.90 -11.83 -34.93
N THR A 1025 -15.02 -11.16 -35.19
CA THR A 1025 -16.33 -11.80 -35.34
C THR A 1025 -16.50 -12.30 -36.77
N VAL A 1026 -16.12 -13.56 -37.02
CA VAL A 1026 -16.23 -14.19 -38.35
C VAL A 1026 -17.69 -14.46 -38.70
N HIS A 1027 -18.33 -13.52 -39.41
CA HIS A 1027 -19.63 -13.74 -40.03
C HIS A 1027 -19.52 -14.72 -41.20
N VAL A 1028 -19.87 -15.98 -40.96
CA VAL A 1028 -20.03 -16.97 -42.03
C VAL A 1028 -21.33 -16.69 -42.79
N CYS A 1029 -21.24 -15.85 -43.82
CA CYS A 1029 -22.34 -15.61 -44.75
C CYS A 1029 -22.62 -16.88 -45.58
N VAL A 1030 -23.66 -17.62 -45.19
CA VAL A 1030 -24.17 -18.75 -45.98
C VAL A 1030 -25.04 -18.20 -47.11
N GLU A 1031 -24.43 -17.90 -48.26
CA GLU A 1031 -25.18 -17.60 -49.49
C GLU A 1031 -25.89 -18.87 -50.00
N GLY A 1032 -27.12 -19.11 -49.53
CA GLY A 1032 -27.86 -20.32 -49.88
C GLY A 1032 -29.32 -20.33 -49.44
N MET A 1033 -30.20 -19.78 -50.28
CA MET A 1033 -31.67 -19.78 -50.17
C MET A 1033 -32.25 -18.91 -49.03
N GLY A 1034 -33.07 -17.93 -49.38
CA GLY A 1034 -33.51 -16.88 -48.46
C GLY A 1034 -34.83 -17.13 -47.74
N HIS A 1035 -34.82 -16.91 -46.43
CA HIS A 1035 -35.93 -16.34 -45.64
C HIS A 1035 -35.34 -15.70 -44.34
N PRO A 1036 -36.10 -14.91 -43.56
CA PRO A 1036 -35.51 -13.83 -42.75
C PRO A 1036 -34.69 -14.25 -41.53
N GLU A 1037 -33.93 -13.27 -41.05
CA GLU A 1037 -32.87 -13.35 -40.05
C GLU A 1037 -33.27 -14.04 -38.74
N SER A 1038 -32.41 -14.95 -38.27
CA SER A 1038 -32.38 -15.40 -36.88
C SER A 1038 -30.93 -15.62 -36.45
N THR A 1039 -30.47 -14.84 -35.48
CA THR A 1039 -29.06 -14.83 -35.06
C THR A 1039 -28.78 -15.99 -34.12
N VAL A 1040 -27.97 -16.97 -34.56
CA VAL A 1040 -27.60 -18.14 -33.73
C VAL A 1040 -26.14 -18.04 -33.32
N GLN A 1041 -25.88 -17.87 -32.02
CA GLN A 1041 -24.54 -18.05 -31.47
C GLN A 1041 -24.21 -19.55 -31.37
N LEU A 1042 -23.15 -19.99 -32.04
CA LEU A 1042 -22.58 -21.33 -31.90
C LEU A 1042 -21.25 -21.25 -31.14
N TRP A 1043 -21.03 -22.19 -30.23
CA TRP A 1043 -19.82 -22.27 -29.39
C TRP A 1043 -18.73 -23.12 -30.08
N PRO A 1044 -17.43 -22.86 -29.83
CA PRO A 1044 -16.32 -23.56 -30.53
C PRO A 1044 -16.28 -25.08 -30.36
N SER A 1045 -16.96 -25.64 -29.36
CA SER A 1045 -16.89 -27.06 -28.97
C SER A 1045 -17.60 -28.04 -29.92
N GLN A 1046 -18.29 -27.58 -30.96
CA GLN A 1046 -19.02 -28.45 -31.91
C GLN A 1046 -18.33 -28.65 -33.28
N LEU A 1047 -17.30 -27.87 -33.60
CA LEU A 1047 -16.64 -27.91 -34.93
C LEU A 1047 -15.81 -29.19 -35.20
N PHE A 1048 -15.42 -29.93 -34.15
CA PHE A 1048 -14.58 -31.12 -34.29
C PHE A 1048 -15.31 -32.42 -34.69
N SER A 1049 -16.63 -32.38 -34.93
CA SER A 1049 -17.45 -33.58 -35.15
C SER A 1049 -17.84 -33.87 -36.61
N LEU A 1050 -17.43 -33.06 -37.59
CA LEU A 1050 -17.91 -33.17 -38.98
C LEU A 1050 -16.83 -33.49 -40.04
N CYS A 1051 -15.55 -33.52 -39.68
CA CYS A 1051 -14.45 -33.80 -40.62
C CYS A 1051 -14.02 -35.29 -40.63
N SER A 1052 -14.97 -36.22 -40.77
CA SER A 1052 -14.63 -37.64 -40.98
C SER A 1052 -15.69 -38.43 -41.77
N ASN A 1053 -15.81 -38.19 -43.09
CA ASN A 1053 -15.94 -39.27 -44.09
C ASN A 1053 -15.90 -38.79 -45.57
N SER A 1054 -15.47 -39.71 -46.44
CA SER A 1054 -15.70 -39.79 -47.89
C SER A 1054 -15.36 -38.60 -48.83
N LEU A 1055 -14.09 -38.60 -49.28
CA LEU A 1055 -13.67 -38.94 -50.67
C LEU A 1055 -13.94 -38.01 -51.89
N CYS A 1056 -13.05 -38.20 -52.89
CA CYS A 1056 -13.11 -37.80 -54.30
C CYS A 1056 -13.00 -36.30 -54.64
N GLY A 1057 -11.75 -35.83 -54.76
CA GLY A 1057 -11.44 -34.49 -55.28
C GLY A 1057 -11.38 -34.39 -56.80
N LEU A 1058 -11.05 -33.19 -57.28
CA LEU A 1058 -10.74 -32.85 -58.68
C LEU A 1058 -9.62 -31.79 -58.68
N GLN A 1059 -8.76 -31.77 -59.70
CA GLN A 1059 -7.55 -30.93 -59.72
C GLN A 1059 -7.75 -29.60 -60.46
N ALA A 1060 -7.18 -28.55 -59.85
CA ALA A 1060 -6.49 -27.40 -60.47
C ALA A 1060 -7.14 -26.61 -61.63
N THR A 1061 -7.20 -25.28 -61.47
CA THR A 1061 -6.37 -24.30 -62.22
C THR A 1061 -6.60 -22.88 -61.69
N GLY A 1062 -5.59 -21.99 -61.80
CA GLY A 1062 -5.79 -20.52 -61.68
C GLY A 1062 -5.14 -19.80 -60.49
N PHE A 1063 -4.09 -19.03 -60.80
CA PHE A 1063 -3.42 -17.99 -59.99
C PHE A 1063 -4.34 -16.84 -59.53
N PRO A 1064 -3.91 -15.93 -58.61
CA PRO A 1064 -2.98 -16.07 -57.48
C PRO A 1064 -3.46 -15.35 -56.19
N CYS A 1065 -2.62 -15.30 -55.14
CA CYS A 1065 -2.87 -14.54 -53.91
C CYS A 1065 -2.94 -13.00 -54.12
N LEU A 1066 -3.80 -12.34 -53.35
CA LEU A 1066 -3.64 -10.95 -52.90
C LEU A 1066 -4.03 -10.85 -51.42
N LYS A 1067 -3.54 -9.82 -50.72
CA LYS A 1067 -3.60 -9.71 -49.26
C LYS A 1067 -4.92 -9.11 -48.77
N SER A 1068 -5.45 -9.67 -47.69
CA SER A 1068 -5.93 -8.94 -46.50
C SER A 1068 -5.93 -9.91 -45.33
#